data_AF-A0A7R7B5F2-F1
#
_entry.id   AF-A0A7R7B5F2-F1
#
_cell.length_a   1.000
_cell.length_b   1.000
_cell.length_c   1.000
_cell.angle_alpha   90.00
_cell.angle_beta   90.00
_cell.angle_gamma   90.00
#
_symmetry.space_group_name_H-M   'P 1'
#
loop_
_entity.id
_entity.type
_entity.pdbx_description
1 polymer ?
#
loop_
_entity_poly.entity_id
_entity_poly.type
_entity_poly.pdbx_seq_one_letter_code
_entity_poly.pdbx_strand_id
1 'polypeptide(L)'
;MLRQKTGRGGLDLRFLLALLLILFTAATAAAERRVALVIADDDYRLIRPLANPINDGEAMEGALKRLGFEVVLETNRDLRRTRRALDDFREDAKGADVALVYFSGHGVEISGDNRLLPVDADASSLAALEKTSLPLEEVREAVANTAKVGLIVLDACRSDPFAGAGGEGRGATSLAKDAADKVRPGLGRVGRAENILFAFAAAPGETAADGSGQNSPFTAALTKYLGTDGLEIRSVLTLVQQEVYDLSRGKQLPYVESGLPQLFFAASTKEQLPERERLLLAMADVTPEMRGEVEQIASDADMPLAPLYGALISADTSHLSAESLNARLREAADAFVKVRGEMTTLASDDPQVTALRRQAEEQLSLGAFDAARAKLAEAADIDSTSRKALKANFVSRTLSEAATRYLSAGAARADLDYAAAIRDYEEVLALYGEAGQSSLALDDADRQIRTLDELGKLYITVGNTAAAGRAYEALLANLEQRVRQETDPSVRRDLAVSHTKLGNVRMTQGNLPAALENYQTARTMLSELTAADPGQLEWFGDLAMNDDKIGNVLVTQGNLAGAARAYQESLSIKKELAGHEPERDDLQRELTITYDEIASLARAAGRLDDAQTAYEESLRIRLALAAKDPDDAERQRDVSVSHDTIGDLKRERDDPAGALAAYRDSLDIVERLASRDPDNTELQRDLSVGNTKVGNALKDQDNWPAALSSYRQALSQAQALADSDPDNTDWQRDLSVSLEKVAGVLAIQGDRERALKLYLDSFTIVDRLARLDPANSDWQRDLSITLSEIGMLKAKQRDIKGARKAFEDSLDIRQQLAQSDPDNATWQRDLVVAMIDYAQVASNPKAVLSEALDRTLELDRSGRLAPRYKFMIKFLQDRLTRTK
;
A
#
# COMPACT_ATOMS: atom_id res chain seq x y z
N MET A 1 -50.61 -35.67 -29.98
CA MET A 1 -49.84 -36.93 -30.01
C MET A 1 -49.63 -37.37 -28.56
N LEU A 2 -50.48 -38.24 -27.99
CA LEU A 2 -50.40 -39.72 -28.00
C LEU A 2 -49.19 -40.31 -27.26
N ARG A 3 -49.37 -40.62 -25.97
CA ARG A 3 -49.22 -41.96 -25.31
C ARG A 3 -49.33 -41.76 -23.78
N GLN A 4 -50.40 -42.23 -23.11
CA GLN A 4 -50.60 -43.59 -22.56
C GLN A 4 -49.40 -44.06 -21.67
N LYS A 5 -49.55 -44.61 -20.46
CA LYS A 5 -50.69 -45.25 -19.79
C LYS A 5 -50.30 -45.60 -18.32
N THR A 6 -51.25 -45.41 -17.40
CA THR A 6 -51.65 -46.31 -16.27
C THR A 6 -50.65 -46.88 -15.26
N GLY A 7 -51.03 -46.84 -13.97
CA GLY A 7 -50.74 -47.96 -13.05
C GLY A 7 -50.75 -47.63 -11.55
N ARG A 8 -51.86 -47.97 -10.88
CA ARG A 8 -52.03 -48.01 -9.41
C ARG A 8 -51.19 -49.11 -8.74
N GLY A 9 -50.88 -48.90 -7.46
CA GLY A 9 -50.86 -49.95 -6.43
C GLY A 9 -49.50 -50.55 -6.09
N GLY A 10 -48.99 -50.25 -4.89
CA GLY A 10 -47.76 -50.87 -4.37
C GLY A 10 -47.27 -50.23 -3.08
N LEU A 11 -48.14 -50.06 -2.07
CA LEU A 11 -47.66 -50.10 -0.68
C LEU A 11 -47.46 -51.58 -0.31
N ASP A 12 -46.47 -51.86 0.53
CA ASP A 12 -46.15 -53.18 1.13
C ASP A 12 -45.26 -54.17 0.38
N LEU A 13 -44.16 -53.67 -0.21
CA LEU A 13 -42.97 -54.51 -0.44
C LEU A 13 -41.71 -54.02 0.29
N ARG A 14 -41.62 -52.71 0.59
CA ARG A 14 -40.48 -52.12 1.32
C ARG A 14 -40.51 -52.40 2.83
N PHE A 15 -41.69 -52.54 3.43
CA PHE A 15 -41.84 -52.93 4.84
C PHE A 15 -41.58 -54.42 5.07
N LEU A 16 -41.98 -55.29 4.14
CA LEU A 16 -41.69 -56.73 4.24
C LEU A 16 -40.20 -57.05 3.98
N LEU A 17 -39.53 -56.31 3.09
CA LEU A 17 -38.08 -56.47 2.87
C LEU A 17 -37.27 -55.99 4.08
N ALA A 18 -37.71 -54.91 4.76
CA ALA A 18 -37.10 -54.44 5.99
C ALA A 18 -37.30 -55.44 7.15
N LEU A 19 -38.48 -56.07 7.26
CA LEU A 19 -38.73 -57.09 8.30
C LEU A 19 -37.98 -58.40 8.03
N LEU A 20 -37.79 -58.81 6.76
CA LEU A 20 -36.99 -59.99 6.39
C LEU A 20 -35.47 -59.76 6.54
N LEU A 21 -34.97 -58.54 6.34
CA LEU A 21 -33.57 -58.19 6.62
C LEU A 21 -33.27 -58.09 8.13
N ILE A 22 -34.28 -57.79 8.95
CA ILE A 22 -34.19 -57.81 10.42
C ILE A 22 -34.27 -59.25 10.97
N LEU A 23 -34.90 -60.19 10.25
CA LEU A 23 -35.02 -61.60 10.66
C LEU A 23 -33.90 -62.54 10.14
N PHE A 24 -33.03 -62.06 9.23
CA PHE A 24 -31.83 -62.81 8.77
C PHE A 24 -30.50 -62.30 9.34
N THR A 25 -30.51 -61.28 10.21
CA THR A 25 -29.33 -60.77 10.92
C THR A 25 -29.21 -61.29 12.35
N ALA A 26 -30.12 -62.15 12.80
CA ALA A 26 -30.03 -62.87 14.07
C ALA A 26 -29.32 -64.23 13.94
N ALA A 27 -28.35 -64.35 13.03
CA ALA A 27 -27.24 -65.25 13.31
C ALA A 27 -26.47 -64.58 14.45
N THR A 28 -26.74 -65.02 15.68
CA THR A 28 -25.85 -64.75 16.81
C THR A 28 -24.45 -65.15 16.36
N ALA A 29 -23.63 -64.17 15.95
CA ALA A 29 -22.20 -64.30 16.09
C ALA A 29 -22.02 -64.60 17.59
N ALA A 30 -21.74 -65.86 17.93
CA ALA A 30 -21.40 -66.21 19.28
C ALA A 30 -20.21 -65.32 19.65
N ALA A 31 -20.44 -64.35 20.55
CA ALA A 31 -19.37 -63.50 21.04
C ALA A 31 -18.33 -64.42 21.67
N GLU A 32 -17.09 -64.32 21.19
CA GLU A 32 -15.96 -65.10 21.68
C GLU A 32 -15.87 -64.96 23.20
N ARG A 33 -15.94 -66.07 23.94
CA ARG A 33 -15.91 -66.02 25.40
C ARG A 33 -14.47 -65.95 25.88
N ARG A 34 -14.11 -64.85 26.56
CA ARG A 34 -12.75 -64.54 27.00
C ARG A 34 -12.73 -64.41 28.53
N VAL A 35 -11.87 -65.17 29.21
CA VAL A 35 -11.78 -65.18 30.69
C VAL A 35 -10.34 -64.89 31.12
N ALA A 36 -10.16 -64.03 32.12
CA ALA A 36 -8.84 -63.67 32.63
C ALA A 36 -8.74 -63.70 34.16
N LEU A 37 -7.62 -64.21 34.65
CA LEU A 37 -7.20 -64.09 36.05
C LEU A 37 -5.97 -63.18 36.13
N VAL A 38 -6.09 -62.11 36.90
CA VAL A 38 -5.02 -61.14 37.14
C VAL A 38 -4.59 -61.29 38.59
N ILE A 39 -3.32 -61.61 38.83
CA ILE A 39 -2.73 -61.75 40.16
C ILE A 39 -1.67 -60.67 40.31
N ALA A 40 -1.77 -59.88 41.38
CA ALA A 40 -0.85 -58.78 41.66
C ALA A 40 -0.42 -58.80 43.12
N ASP A 41 0.87 -59.03 43.36
CA ASP A 41 1.43 -59.17 44.70
C ASP A 41 2.58 -58.15 44.90
N ASP A 42 2.43 -57.24 45.87
CA ASP A 42 3.42 -56.20 46.21
C ASP A 42 3.78 -56.13 47.71
N ASP A 43 2.84 -56.48 48.61
CA ASP A 43 2.97 -56.42 50.08
C ASP A 43 3.55 -57.72 50.66
N TYR A 44 4.77 -58.04 50.26
CA TYR A 44 5.49 -59.23 50.70
C TYR A 44 5.88 -59.16 52.19
N ARG A 45 5.56 -60.23 52.95
CA ARG A 45 5.76 -60.25 54.41
C ARG A 45 7.20 -60.52 54.86
N LEU A 46 7.91 -61.36 54.12
CA LEU A 46 9.21 -61.93 54.53
C LEU A 46 10.32 -61.68 53.51
N ILE A 47 9.99 -61.13 52.34
CA ILE A 47 10.89 -60.80 51.24
C ILE A 47 10.65 -59.36 50.79
N ARG A 48 11.50 -58.82 49.93
CA ARG A 48 11.44 -57.41 49.54
C ARG A 48 10.10 -57.05 48.88
N PRO A 49 9.36 -56.01 49.36
CA PRO A 49 8.14 -55.54 48.70
C PRO A 49 8.44 -54.87 47.35
N LEU A 50 7.45 -54.85 46.47
CA LEU A 50 7.49 -54.18 45.16
C LEU A 50 6.60 -52.92 45.18
N ALA A 51 6.81 -51.99 44.24
CA ALA A 51 6.10 -50.70 44.25
C ALA A 51 4.88 -50.64 43.30
N ASN A 52 4.93 -51.35 42.18
CA ASN A 52 3.96 -51.22 41.08
C ASN A 52 3.02 -52.41 40.80
N PRO A 53 3.20 -53.66 41.33
CA PRO A 53 2.36 -54.78 40.91
C PRO A 53 0.85 -54.60 41.03
N ILE A 54 0.35 -53.92 42.07
CA ILE A 54 -1.09 -53.61 42.18
C ILE A 54 -1.53 -52.65 41.07
N ASN A 55 -0.79 -51.55 40.85
CA ASN A 55 -1.10 -50.60 39.78
C ASN A 55 -1.09 -51.29 38.41
N ASP A 56 -0.11 -52.17 38.18
CA ASP A 56 0.00 -52.97 36.97
C ASP A 56 -1.20 -53.91 36.80
N GLY A 57 -1.61 -54.59 37.87
CA GLY A 57 -2.78 -55.46 37.90
C GLY A 57 -4.09 -54.71 37.62
N GLU A 58 -4.30 -53.54 38.24
CA GLU A 58 -5.46 -52.69 37.99
C GLU A 58 -5.50 -52.16 36.55
N ALA A 59 -4.35 -51.74 36.03
CA ALA A 59 -4.22 -51.29 34.63
C ALA A 59 -4.54 -52.42 33.65
N MET A 60 -4.07 -53.64 33.94
CA MET A 60 -4.35 -54.83 33.14
C MET A 60 -5.81 -55.24 33.21
N GLU A 61 -6.43 -55.20 34.40
CA GLU A 61 -7.86 -55.46 34.58
C GLU A 61 -8.69 -54.52 33.70
N GLY A 62 -8.40 -53.22 33.74
CA GLY A 62 -9.06 -52.21 32.91
C GLY A 62 -8.83 -52.39 31.41
N ALA A 63 -7.64 -52.82 30.99
CA ALA A 63 -7.34 -53.10 29.59
C ALA A 63 -8.09 -54.34 29.08
N LEU A 64 -8.08 -55.44 29.84
CA LEU A 64 -8.73 -56.69 29.48
C LEU A 64 -10.26 -56.57 29.47
N LYS A 65 -10.86 -55.85 30.43
CA LYS A 65 -12.31 -55.54 30.42
C LYS A 65 -12.72 -54.78 29.16
N ARG A 66 -11.92 -53.81 28.71
CA ARG A 66 -12.16 -53.08 27.44
C ARG A 66 -12.10 -54.00 26.21
N LEU A 67 -11.33 -55.09 26.29
CA LEU A 67 -11.18 -56.10 25.24
C LEU A 67 -12.19 -57.26 25.37
N GLY A 68 -13.17 -57.14 26.26
CA GLY A 68 -14.28 -58.09 26.41
C GLY A 68 -13.97 -59.31 27.27
N PHE A 69 -12.92 -59.29 28.10
CA PHE A 69 -12.65 -60.37 29.05
C PHE A 69 -13.53 -60.27 30.30
N GLU A 70 -13.99 -61.43 30.78
CA GLU A 70 -14.45 -61.63 32.15
C GLU A 70 -13.21 -61.69 33.05
N VAL A 71 -12.93 -60.64 33.82
CA VAL A 71 -11.67 -60.52 34.59
C VAL A 71 -11.91 -60.66 36.09
N VAL A 72 -11.09 -61.49 36.74
CA VAL A 72 -10.96 -61.58 38.20
C VAL A 72 -9.59 -61.05 38.61
N LEU A 73 -9.55 -60.01 39.43
CA LEU A 73 -8.34 -59.43 40.01
C LEU A 73 -8.15 -59.89 41.46
N GLU A 74 -7.02 -60.52 41.75
CA GLU A 74 -6.63 -60.98 43.07
C GLU A 74 -5.34 -60.29 43.51
N THR A 75 -5.40 -59.57 44.63
CA THR A 75 -4.26 -58.82 45.17
C THR A 75 -3.78 -59.36 46.52
N ASN A 76 -2.46 -59.39 46.70
CA ASN A 76 -1.77 -59.73 47.95
C ASN A 76 -2.29 -61.00 48.64
N ARG A 77 -2.32 -62.10 47.89
CA ARG A 77 -2.86 -63.39 48.35
C ARG A 77 -1.77 -64.32 48.86
N ASP A 78 -2.08 -65.08 49.92
CA ASP A 78 -1.22 -66.18 50.36
C ASP A 78 -1.36 -67.37 49.40
N LEU A 79 -0.40 -68.30 49.38
CA LEU A 79 -0.39 -69.43 48.44
C LEU A 79 -1.71 -70.22 48.41
N ARG A 80 -2.36 -70.38 49.57
CA ARG A 80 -3.65 -71.11 49.66
C ARG A 80 -4.75 -70.37 48.92
N ARG A 81 -4.83 -69.05 49.06
CA ARG A 81 -5.79 -68.21 48.36
C ARG A 81 -5.45 -68.09 46.87
N THR A 82 -4.17 -67.98 46.52
CA THR A 82 -3.74 -67.95 45.12
C THR A 82 -4.11 -69.25 44.39
N ARG A 83 -3.90 -70.42 45.02
CA ARG A 83 -4.36 -71.70 44.44
C ARG A 83 -5.87 -71.77 44.30
N ARG A 84 -6.63 -71.28 45.30
CA ARG A 84 -8.10 -71.22 45.19
C ARG A 84 -8.53 -70.35 44.02
N ALA A 85 -7.95 -69.18 43.85
CA ALA A 85 -8.25 -68.30 42.71
C ALA A 85 -7.93 -68.97 41.36
N LEU A 86 -6.85 -69.77 41.30
CA LEU A 86 -6.51 -70.56 40.13
C LEU A 86 -7.53 -71.69 39.86
N ASP A 87 -8.05 -72.34 40.91
CA ASP A 87 -9.10 -73.34 40.81
C ASP A 87 -10.44 -72.72 40.37
N ASP A 88 -10.81 -71.57 40.94
CA ASP A 88 -12.02 -70.83 40.55
C ASP A 88 -11.92 -70.39 39.08
N PHE A 89 -10.75 -69.88 38.66
CA PHE A 89 -10.47 -69.57 37.25
C PHE A 89 -10.60 -70.80 36.33
N ARG A 90 -10.18 -72.00 36.79
CA ARG A 90 -10.32 -73.22 35.98
C ARG A 90 -11.78 -73.56 35.69
N GLU A 91 -12.65 -73.35 36.66
CA GLU A 91 -14.10 -73.58 36.49
C GLU A 91 -14.73 -72.49 35.62
N ASP A 92 -14.39 -71.22 35.85
CA ASP A 92 -14.94 -70.08 35.12
C ASP A 92 -14.49 -70.06 33.65
N ALA A 93 -13.24 -70.41 33.38
CA ALA A 93 -12.66 -70.43 32.03
C ALA A 93 -13.05 -71.67 31.20
N LYS A 94 -13.78 -72.64 31.78
CA LYS A 94 -14.09 -73.91 31.11
C LYS A 94 -14.91 -73.71 29.84
N GLY A 95 -14.31 -74.04 28.70
CA GLY A 95 -14.93 -73.87 27.38
C GLY A 95 -14.85 -72.45 26.83
N ALA A 96 -14.03 -71.58 27.45
CA ALA A 96 -13.71 -70.28 26.89
C ALA A 96 -12.93 -70.44 25.57
N ASP A 97 -13.08 -69.46 24.70
CA ASP A 97 -12.28 -69.39 23.48
C ASP A 97 -10.85 -68.91 23.80
N VAL A 98 -10.72 -67.99 24.77
CA VAL A 98 -9.46 -67.44 25.25
C VAL A 98 -9.40 -67.42 26.77
N ALA A 99 -8.34 -68.01 27.33
CA ALA A 99 -8.00 -67.92 28.76
C ALA A 99 -6.69 -67.16 28.93
N LEU A 100 -6.68 -66.14 29.80
CA LEU A 100 -5.49 -65.35 30.09
C LEU A 100 -5.16 -65.36 31.59
N VAL A 101 -3.92 -65.65 31.94
CA VAL A 101 -3.40 -65.40 33.29
C VAL A 101 -2.34 -64.32 33.21
N TYR A 102 -2.54 -63.24 33.96
CA TYR A 102 -1.54 -62.20 34.17
C TYR A 102 -1.04 -62.27 35.61
N PHE A 103 0.28 -62.28 35.79
CA PHE A 103 0.90 -62.21 37.10
C PHE A 103 1.90 -61.06 37.15
N SER A 104 1.77 -60.18 38.14
CA SER A 104 2.78 -59.18 38.51
C SER A 104 3.23 -59.40 39.95
N GLY A 105 4.54 -59.51 40.17
CA GLY A 105 5.11 -59.88 41.46
C GLY A 105 6.51 -60.50 41.35
N HIS A 106 6.99 -61.17 42.39
CA HIS A 106 8.26 -61.88 42.36
C HIS A 106 8.14 -63.27 41.73
N GLY A 107 9.13 -63.64 40.91
CA GLY A 107 9.31 -64.98 40.37
C GLY A 107 10.71 -65.51 40.67
N VAL A 108 10.85 -66.83 40.83
CA VAL A 108 12.14 -67.49 41.05
C VAL A 108 12.22 -68.80 40.28
N GLU A 109 13.44 -69.22 39.94
CA GLU A 109 13.74 -70.53 39.36
C GLU A 109 14.39 -71.39 40.45
N ILE A 110 13.75 -72.50 40.80
CA ILE A 110 14.25 -73.44 41.81
C ILE A 110 14.63 -74.75 41.11
N SER A 111 15.93 -75.05 41.05
CA SER A 111 16.46 -76.26 40.40
C SER A 111 15.96 -76.49 38.96
N GLY A 112 15.70 -75.42 38.21
CA GLY A 112 15.16 -75.47 36.85
C GLY A 112 13.64 -75.28 36.75
N ASP A 113 12.91 -75.27 37.86
CA ASP A 113 11.46 -75.07 37.88
C ASP A 113 11.08 -73.62 38.18
N ASN A 114 10.31 -73.02 37.28
CA ASN A 114 9.78 -71.66 37.47
C ASN A 114 8.66 -71.64 38.50
N ARG A 115 8.76 -70.75 39.49
CA ARG A 115 7.74 -70.55 40.52
C ARG A 115 7.42 -69.07 40.71
N LEU A 116 6.14 -68.77 40.87
CA LEU A 116 5.60 -67.45 41.21
C LEU A 116 5.49 -67.36 42.73
N LEU A 117 5.81 -66.20 43.32
CA LEU A 117 5.83 -66.00 44.76
C LEU A 117 4.58 -65.21 45.23
N PRO A 118 3.69 -65.83 46.01
CA PRO A 118 2.64 -65.13 46.76
C PRO A 118 3.22 -64.34 47.95
N VAL A 119 2.41 -63.48 48.58
CA VAL A 119 2.91 -62.56 49.64
C VAL A 119 3.43 -63.24 50.92
N ASP A 120 3.11 -64.52 51.13
CA ASP A 120 3.61 -65.34 52.24
C ASP A 120 4.86 -66.18 51.89
N ALA A 121 5.50 -65.92 50.76
CA ALA A 121 6.74 -66.58 50.36
C ALA A 121 7.84 -66.47 51.43
N ASP A 122 8.33 -67.62 51.90
CA ASP A 122 9.30 -67.74 52.99
C ASP A 122 10.67 -68.22 52.47
N ALA A 123 11.67 -67.33 52.51
CA ALA A 123 13.04 -67.59 52.06
C ALA A 123 13.94 -68.24 53.14
N SER A 124 13.40 -68.59 54.31
CA SER A 124 14.17 -69.09 55.47
C SER A 124 14.86 -70.44 55.25
N SER A 125 14.37 -71.24 54.30
CA SER A 125 15.02 -72.47 53.82
C SER A 125 14.49 -72.83 52.43
N LEU A 126 15.22 -73.66 51.67
CA LEU A 126 14.74 -74.14 50.38
C LEU A 126 13.35 -74.78 50.52
N ALA A 127 13.18 -75.71 51.47
CA ALA A 127 11.92 -76.42 51.67
C ALA A 127 10.75 -75.51 52.10
N ALA A 128 11.01 -74.39 52.79
CA ALA A 128 9.98 -73.40 53.11
C ALA A 128 9.56 -72.67 51.83
N LEU A 129 10.53 -72.19 51.05
CA LEU A 129 10.28 -71.48 49.79
C LEU A 129 9.53 -72.35 48.78
N GLU A 130 9.86 -73.63 48.66
CA GLU A 130 9.12 -74.58 47.81
C GLU A 130 7.66 -74.78 48.28
N LYS A 131 7.43 -74.75 49.59
CA LYS A 131 6.08 -74.91 50.18
C LYS A 131 5.22 -73.65 50.10
N THR A 132 5.84 -72.49 49.98
CA THR A 132 5.18 -71.17 49.92
C THR A 132 5.29 -70.51 48.54
N SER A 133 5.57 -71.28 47.48
CA SER A 133 5.60 -70.78 46.11
C SER A 133 4.66 -71.57 45.21
N LEU A 134 4.18 -70.93 44.14
CA LEU A 134 3.28 -71.52 43.15
C LEU A 134 4.09 -71.95 41.92
N PRO A 135 4.19 -73.26 41.61
CA PRO A 135 4.80 -73.71 40.37
C PRO A 135 4.09 -73.12 39.15
N LEU A 136 4.86 -72.54 38.21
CA LEU A 136 4.31 -72.00 36.96
C LEU A 136 3.58 -73.08 36.15
N GLU A 137 3.98 -74.35 36.32
CA GLU A 137 3.33 -75.50 35.71
C GLU A 137 1.86 -75.66 36.16
N GLU A 138 1.53 -75.35 37.42
CA GLU A 138 0.14 -75.39 37.89
C GLU A 138 -0.72 -74.35 37.16
N VAL A 139 -0.14 -73.17 36.87
CA VAL A 139 -0.78 -72.10 36.08
C VAL A 139 -0.90 -72.50 34.62
N ARG A 140 0.15 -73.09 34.04
CA ARG A 140 0.14 -73.60 32.67
C ARG A 140 -0.96 -74.63 32.46
N GLU A 141 -1.09 -75.59 33.37
CA GLU A 141 -2.15 -76.61 33.33
C GLU A 141 -3.55 -76.01 33.49
N ALA A 142 -3.69 -74.96 34.30
CA ALA A 142 -4.97 -74.26 34.47
C ALA A 142 -5.44 -73.62 33.16
N VAL A 143 -4.52 -73.01 32.41
CA VAL A 143 -4.82 -72.37 31.13
C VAL A 143 -4.97 -73.39 30.00
N ALA A 144 -4.10 -74.41 29.94
CA ALA A 144 -4.08 -75.41 28.88
C ALA A 144 -5.38 -76.21 28.77
N ASN A 145 -6.02 -76.48 29.91
CA ASN A 145 -7.16 -77.40 30.00
C ASN A 145 -8.52 -76.71 29.89
N THR A 146 -8.56 -75.39 29.78
CA THR A 146 -9.80 -74.61 29.95
C THR A 146 -10.24 -73.88 28.69
N ALA A 147 -9.30 -73.38 27.88
CA ALA A 147 -9.60 -72.65 26.65
C ALA A 147 -8.89 -73.19 25.40
N LYS A 148 -9.38 -72.77 24.23
CA LYS A 148 -8.79 -73.10 22.92
C LYS A 148 -7.45 -72.38 22.70
N VAL A 149 -7.33 -71.15 23.22
CA VAL A 149 -6.11 -70.32 23.18
C VAL A 149 -5.77 -69.87 24.60
N GLY A 150 -4.53 -70.12 25.02
CA GLY A 150 -4.02 -69.74 26.32
C GLY A 150 -2.97 -68.63 26.25
N LEU A 151 -3.12 -67.60 27.08
CA LEU A 151 -2.13 -66.53 27.24
C LEU A 151 -1.64 -66.51 28.68
N ILE A 152 -0.33 -66.59 28.88
CA ILE A 152 0.29 -66.48 30.20
C ILE A 152 1.27 -65.32 30.14
N VAL A 153 0.91 -64.23 30.79
CA VAL A 153 1.67 -62.98 30.82
C VAL A 153 2.28 -62.80 32.20
N LEU A 154 3.59 -62.72 32.26
CA LEU A 154 4.34 -62.71 33.51
C LEU A 154 5.17 -61.43 33.57
N ASP A 155 4.63 -60.43 34.28
CA ASP A 155 5.35 -59.23 34.71
C ASP A 155 6.08 -59.47 36.03
N ALA A 156 6.84 -60.57 36.05
CA ALA A 156 7.54 -60.99 37.25
C ALA A 156 8.94 -60.36 37.31
N CYS A 157 9.24 -59.66 38.41
CA CYS A 157 10.55 -59.07 38.62
C CYS A 157 11.62 -60.17 38.77
N ARG A 158 12.78 -60.02 38.12
CA ARG A 158 13.97 -60.85 38.37
C ARG A 158 15.01 -60.16 39.24
N SER A 159 14.66 -59.01 39.82
CA SER A 159 15.49 -58.42 40.87
C SER A 159 15.57 -59.39 42.02
N ASP A 160 16.74 -59.51 42.66
CA ASP A 160 16.89 -60.45 43.77
C ASP A 160 15.94 -60.06 44.92
N PRO A 161 14.85 -60.83 45.15
CA PRO A 161 13.88 -60.50 46.20
C PRO A 161 14.49 -60.68 47.61
N PHE A 162 15.68 -61.28 47.66
CA PHE A 162 16.43 -61.62 48.86
C PHE A 162 17.67 -60.73 49.06
N ALA A 163 18.01 -59.85 48.10
CA ALA A 163 19.12 -58.90 48.23
C ALA A 163 18.69 -57.64 49.02
N GLY A 164 19.05 -57.57 50.30
CA GLY A 164 18.63 -56.45 51.14
C GLY A 164 19.12 -56.39 52.60
N ALA A 165 20.30 -56.90 52.94
CA ALA A 165 20.85 -56.74 54.31
C ALA A 165 21.64 -55.43 54.52
N GLY A 166 21.67 -54.51 53.56
CA GLY A 166 22.54 -53.32 53.62
C GLY A 166 21.91 -52.04 53.07
N GLY A 167 20.84 -51.55 53.70
CA GLY A 167 20.23 -50.25 53.39
C GLY A 167 18.85 -50.14 54.02
N GLU A 168 18.57 -49.01 54.67
CA GLU A 168 17.44 -48.78 55.60
C GLU A 168 16.06 -49.18 55.05
N GLY A 169 15.56 -50.36 55.46
CA GLY A 169 14.20 -50.82 55.20
C GLY A 169 13.92 -52.16 55.90
N ARG A 170 12.80 -52.27 56.61
CA ARG A 170 12.44 -53.44 57.43
C ARG A 170 12.21 -54.70 56.58
N GLY A 171 12.93 -55.79 56.87
CA GLY A 171 12.31 -57.12 56.90
C GLY A 171 12.56 -58.13 55.77
N ALA A 172 13.47 -57.91 54.81
CA ALA A 172 13.78 -58.94 53.82
C ALA A 172 14.67 -60.04 54.42
N THR A 173 14.17 -61.29 54.45
CA THR A 173 14.93 -62.47 54.87
C THR A 173 15.91 -62.83 53.76
N SER A 174 17.22 -62.82 54.04
CA SER A 174 18.22 -63.29 53.07
C SER A 174 18.04 -64.77 52.79
N LEU A 175 18.22 -65.15 51.53
CA LEU A 175 18.12 -66.54 51.09
C LEU A 175 19.07 -67.44 51.92
N ALA A 176 18.54 -68.54 52.43
CA ALA A 176 19.32 -69.48 53.24
C ALA A 176 20.53 -70.04 52.46
N LYS A 177 21.67 -70.24 53.14
CA LYS A 177 22.95 -70.64 52.51
C LYS A 177 22.87 -71.97 51.75
N ASP A 178 21.97 -72.88 52.15
CA ASP A 178 21.72 -74.16 51.51
C ASP A 178 20.83 -74.07 50.26
N ALA A 179 20.16 -72.92 50.06
CA ALA A 179 19.32 -72.63 48.90
C ALA A 179 20.03 -71.77 47.83
N ALA A 180 21.11 -71.07 48.19
CA ALA A 180 21.79 -70.08 47.34
C ALA A 180 22.29 -70.64 45.98
N ASP A 181 22.72 -71.90 45.93
CA ASP A 181 23.20 -72.53 44.68
C ASP A 181 22.06 -73.07 43.78
N LYS A 182 20.85 -73.20 44.33
CA LYS A 182 19.71 -73.87 43.67
C LYS A 182 18.56 -72.94 43.31
N VAL A 183 18.51 -71.75 43.91
CA VAL A 183 17.49 -70.73 43.65
C VAL A 183 18.15 -69.61 42.86
N ARG A 184 17.60 -69.32 41.68
CA ARG A 184 17.99 -68.16 40.87
C ARG A 184 16.85 -67.13 40.92
N PRO A 185 17.13 -65.86 41.22
CA PRO A 185 16.15 -64.79 41.06
C PRO A 185 15.57 -64.75 39.64
N GLY A 186 14.26 -64.57 39.54
CA GLY A 186 13.54 -64.52 38.27
C GLY A 186 13.24 -65.88 37.64
N LEU A 187 12.57 -65.86 36.48
CA LEU A 187 11.99 -67.06 35.85
C LEU A 187 12.87 -67.65 34.74
N GLY A 188 13.40 -68.85 34.86
CA GLY A 188 14.13 -69.57 33.80
C GLY A 188 13.36 -69.73 32.48
N ARG A 189 14.02 -70.33 31.47
CA ARG A 189 13.39 -70.60 30.16
C ARG A 189 12.20 -71.55 30.33
N VAL A 190 11.10 -71.26 29.64
CA VAL A 190 9.97 -72.18 29.50
C VAL A 190 10.05 -72.95 28.19
N GLY A 191 9.55 -74.18 28.18
CA GLY A 191 9.41 -74.97 26.95
C GLY A 191 8.21 -74.52 26.10
N ARG A 192 8.20 -74.88 24.83
CA ARG A 192 7.06 -74.66 23.93
C ARG A 192 5.87 -75.51 24.40
N ALA A 193 4.72 -74.87 24.57
CA ALA A 193 3.45 -75.54 24.88
C ALA A 193 2.43 -75.31 23.74
N GLU A 194 1.78 -76.37 23.26
CA GLU A 194 0.77 -76.24 22.21
C GLU A 194 -0.39 -75.35 22.66
N ASN A 195 -0.86 -74.47 21.77
CA ASN A 195 -1.97 -73.54 22.00
C ASN A 195 -1.79 -72.53 23.14
N ILE A 196 -0.57 -72.42 23.71
CA ILE A 196 -0.23 -71.42 24.73
C ILE A 196 0.83 -70.46 24.21
N LEU A 197 0.66 -69.19 24.55
CA LEU A 197 1.67 -68.15 24.43
C LEU A 197 2.12 -67.70 25.82
N PHE A 198 3.42 -67.69 26.05
CA PHE A 198 4.03 -67.04 27.21
C PHE A 198 4.65 -65.70 26.79
N ALA A 199 4.35 -64.65 27.57
CA ALA A 199 5.00 -63.35 27.44
C ALA A 199 5.62 -62.97 28.80
N PHE A 200 6.91 -62.65 28.80
CA PHE A 200 7.69 -62.30 29.98
C PHE A 200 8.18 -60.86 29.85
N ALA A 201 8.18 -60.11 30.95
CA ALA A 201 8.65 -58.73 30.97
C ALA A 201 10.15 -58.56 30.60
N ALA A 202 10.98 -59.60 30.76
CA ALA A 202 12.40 -59.57 30.42
C ALA A 202 12.93 -60.93 29.92
N ALA A 203 14.06 -60.91 29.21
CA ALA A 203 14.73 -62.10 28.68
C ALA A 203 15.20 -63.09 29.76
N PRO A 204 15.38 -64.39 29.41
CA PRO A 204 15.91 -65.39 30.33
C PRO A 204 17.27 -64.98 30.93
N GLY A 205 17.29 -64.74 32.23
CA GLY A 205 18.46 -64.31 33.02
C GLY A 205 18.53 -62.80 33.28
N GLU A 206 17.62 -62.00 32.74
CA GLU A 206 17.68 -60.52 32.81
C GLU A 206 16.61 -59.90 33.71
N THR A 207 16.90 -58.74 34.29
CA THR A 207 16.00 -58.07 35.24
C THR A 207 14.98 -57.19 34.52
N ALA A 208 13.70 -57.40 34.81
CA ALA A 208 12.65 -56.46 34.47
C ALA A 208 12.71 -55.25 35.42
N ALA A 209 12.58 -54.04 34.88
CA ALA A 209 12.53 -52.82 35.65
C ALA A 209 11.11 -52.57 36.16
N ASP A 210 10.96 -52.25 37.45
CA ASP A 210 9.67 -51.80 38.01
C ASP A 210 9.24 -50.44 37.43
N GLY A 211 10.16 -49.69 36.80
CA GLY A 211 9.92 -48.38 36.21
C GLY A 211 9.95 -47.24 37.23
N SER A 212 9.89 -46.00 36.73
CA SER A 212 9.79 -44.76 37.54
C SER A 212 8.44 -44.06 37.38
N GLY A 213 7.51 -44.66 36.65
CA GLY A 213 6.15 -44.17 36.40
C GLY A 213 5.12 -44.84 37.30
N GLN A 214 3.83 -44.68 36.96
CA GLN A 214 2.72 -45.29 37.70
C GLN A 214 2.66 -46.83 37.53
N ASN A 215 3.18 -47.35 36.42
CA ASN A 215 3.19 -48.78 36.04
C ASN A 215 4.59 -49.20 35.58
N SER A 216 4.85 -50.50 35.54
CA SER A 216 6.07 -51.06 34.93
C SER A 216 6.12 -50.73 33.42
N PRO A 217 7.32 -50.60 32.81
CA PRO A 217 7.45 -50.34 31.37
C PRO A 217 6.75 -51.42 30.53
N PHE A 218 6.80 -52.68 30.97
CA PHE A 218 6.16 -53.80 30.29
C PHE A 218 4.64 -53.70 30.34
N THR A 219 4.06 -53.44 31.51
CA THR A 219 2.60 -53.31 31.64
C THR A 219 2.08 -52.04 30.99
N ALA A 220 2.81 -50.93 31.07
CA ALA A 220 2.48 -49.70 30.34
C ALA A 220 2.45 -49.93 28.81
N ALA A 221 3.46 -50.59 28.25
CA ALA A 221 3.49 -50.92 26.82
C ALA A 221 2.42 -51.95 26.44
N LEU A 222 2.22 -52.98 27.26
CA LEU A 222 1.25 -54.03 27.01
C LEU A 222 -0.18 -53.49 27.01
N THR A 223 -0.58 -52.75 28.05
CA THR A 223 -1.93 -52.15 28.11
C THR A 223 -2.21 -51.13 27.01
N LYS A 224 -1.16 -50.48 26.49
CA LYS A 224 -1.23 -49.57 25.33
C LYS A 224 -1.50 -50.31 24.02
N TYR A 225 -0.80 -51.41 23.77
CA TYR A 225 -0.82 -52.09 22.46
C TYR A 225 -1.70 -53.35 22.39
N LEU A 226 -2.14 -53.91 23.52
CA LEU A 226 -2.92 -55.16 23.56
C LEU A 226 -4.20 -55.10 22.72
N GLY A 227 -4.77 -53.91 22.59
CA GLY A 227 -5.98 -53.64 21.81
C GLY A 227 -5.76 -53.05 20.43
N THR A 228 -4.53 -53.06 19.89
CA THR A 228 -4.26 -52.47 18.57
C THR A 228 -5.04 -53.23 17.48
N ASP A 229 -5.94 -52.51 16.81
CA ASP A 229 -6.77 -53.06 15.74
C ASP A 229 -5.94 -53.57 14.55
N GLY A 230 -6.33 -54.72 14.00
CA GLY A 230 -5.76 -55.25 12.77
C GLY A 230 -4.40 -55.95 12.92
N LEU A 231 -3.83 -56.01 14.13
CA LEU A 231 -2.62 -56.76 14.43
C LEU A 231 -2.90 -58.11 15.09
N GLU A 232 -2.10 -59.12 14.75
CA GLU A 232 -2.09 -60.36 15.50
C GLU A 232 -1.33 -60.19 16.83
N ILE A 233 -1.63 -61.03 17.82
CA ILE A 233 -1.03 -60.94 19.16
C ILE A 233 0.51 -61.04 19.13
N ARG A 234 1.08 -61.76 18.16
CA ARG A 234 2.54 -61.81 17.98
C ARG A 234 3.08 -60.44 17.60
N SER A 235 2.49 -59.76 16.61
CA SER A 235 2.86 -58.40 16.22
C SER A 235 2.63 -57.39 17.33
N VAL A 236 1.54 -57.53 18.10
CA VAL A 236 1.29 -56.72 19.30
C VAL A 236 2.40 -56.91 20.32
N LEU A 237 2.81 -58.14 20.59
CA LEU A 237 3.91 -58.40 21.52
C LEU A 237 5.26 -57.95 20.96
N THR A 238 5.46 -57.96 19.65
CA THR A 238 6.61 -57.30 19.02
C THR A 238 6.60 -55.79 19.28
N LEU A 239 5.44 -55.11 19.17
CA LEU A 239 5.32 -53.69 19.56
C LEU A 239 5.70 -53.48 21.03
N VAL A 240 5.17 -54.32 21.93
CA VAL A 240 5.48 -54.27 23.37
C VAL A 240 6.96 -54.49 23.62
N GLN A 241 7.58 -55.46 22.93
CA GLN A 241 9.01 -55.73 23.04
C GLN A 241 9.85 -54.50 22.68
N GLN A 242 9.57 -53.91 21.52
CA GLN A 242 10.35 -52.78 21.01
C GLN A 242 10.06 -51.48 21.77
N GLU A 243 8.83 -51.28 22.26
CA GLU A 243 8.50 -50.13 23.12
C GLU A 243 9.22 -50.22 24.46
N VAL A 244 9.20 -51.37 25.13
CA VAL A 244 9.93 -51.57 26.40
C VAL A 244 11.44 -51.41 26.20
N TYR A 245 11.95 -51.90 25.08
CA TYR A 245 13.34 -51.74 24.70
C TYR A 245 13.73 -50.27 24.49
N ASP A 246 12.91 -49.48 23.80
CA ASP A 246 13.14 -48.04 23.64
C ASP A 246 13.03 -47.27 24.98
N LEU A 247 11.94 -47.51 25.73
CA LEU A 247 11.70 -46.87 27.03
C LEU A 247 12.77 -47.18 28.07
N SER A 248 13.34 -48.39 28.02
CA SER A 248 14.44 -48.80 28.91
C SER A 248 15.83 -48.36 28.42
N ARG A 249 15.92 -47.64 27.29
CA ARG A 249 17.18 -47.29 26.61
C ARG A 249 18.06 -48.51 26.37
N GLY A 250 17.46 -49.59 25.86
CA GLY A 250 18.13 -50.85 25.51
C GLY A 250 18.36 -51.82 26.67
N LYS A 251 17.99 -51.46 27.90
CA LYS A 251 18.30 -52.25 29.10
C LYS A 251 17.39 -53.45 29.34
N GLN A 252 16.19 -53.45 28.74
CA GLN A 252 15.18 -54.49 28.95
C GLN A 252 14.52 -54.85 27.63
N LEU A 253 14.58 -56.14 27.26
CA LEU A 253 13.86 -56.69 26.12
C LEU A 253 12.92 -57.81 26.59
N PRO A 254 11.59 -57.62 26.52
CA PRO A 254 10.62 -58.66 26.84
C PRO A 254 10.81 -59.92 25.99
N TYR A 255 10.51 -61.08 26.57
CA TYR A 255 10.66 -62.37 25.90
C TYR A 255 9.32 -63.03 25.64
N VAL A 256 9.13 -63.60 24.45
CA VAL A 256 7.89 -64.24 24.04
C VAL A 256 8.19 -65.63 23.52
N GLU A 257 7.50 -66.63 24.07
CA GLU A 257 7.53 -68.02 23.61
C GLU A 257 6.12 -68.39 23.16
N SER A 258 5.93 -68.80 21.90
CA SER A 258 4.59 -68.99 21.35
C SER A 258 4.41 -70.32 20.63
N GLY A 259 3.54 -71.16 21.18
CA GLY A 259 3.09 -72.42 20.57
C GLY A 259 1.74 -72.35 19.85
N LEU A 260 1.26 -71.14 19.52
CA LEU A 260 -0.02 -70.94 18.80
C LEU A 260 0.07 -71.39 17.32
N PRO A 261 -0.85 -72.24 16.84
CA PRO A 261 -0.82 -72.78 15.46
C PRO A 261 -1.53 -71.92 14.39
N GLN A 262 -2.34 -70.90 14.76
CA GLN A 262 -3.04 -70.01 13.83
C GLN A 262 -2.88 -68.52 14.21
N LEU A 263 -3.06 -67.62 13.23
CA LEU A 263 -3.08 -66.16 13.42
C LEU A 263 -4.20 -65.78 14.40
N PHE A 264 -3.85 -65.16 15.52
CA PHE A 264 -4.82 -64.71 16.52
C PHE A 264 -4.84 -63.18 16.55
N PHE A 265 -5.98 -62.58 16.20
CA PHE A 265 -6.19 -61.13 16.19
C PHE A 265 -6.86 -60.70 17.49
N ALA A 266 -6.26 -59.75 18.22
CA ALA A 266 -6.86 -59.24 19.44
C ALA A 266 -8.10 -58.38 19.17
N ALA A 267 -8.16 -57.72 17.99
CA ALA A 267 -9.26 -56.84 17.57
C ALA A 267 -9.43 -56.76 16.03
N SER A 268 -10.59 -56.27 15.54
CA SER A 268 -11.10 -56.53 14.18
C SER A 268 -11.41 -55.26 13.36
N THR A 269 -10.43 -54.68 12.64
CA THR A 269 -10.54 -54.00 11.31
C THR A 269 -9.16 -53.49 10.84
N LYS A 270 -8.96 -53.30 9.52
CA LYS A 270 -7.69 -52.84 8.92
C LYS A 270 -7.70 -51.34 8.63
N GLU A 271 -7.20 -50.53 9.55
CA GLU A 271 -6.67 -49.19 9.24
C GLU A 271 -5.14 -49.24 9.15
N GLN A 272 -4.55 -48.22 8.54
CA GLN A 272 -3.10 -48.08 8.40
C GLN A 272 -2.49 -47.77 9.77
N LEU A 273 -1.52 -48.56 10.23
CA LEU A 273 -0.89 -48.38 11.54
C LEU A 273 -0.25 -47.00 11.68
N PRO A 274 -0.33 -46.35 12.86
CA PRO A 274 0.33 -45.07 13.06
C PRO A 274 1.87 -45.20 12.96
N GLU A 275 2.55 -44.06 12.78
CA GLU A 275 3.98 -44.01 12.45
C GLU A 275 4.87 -44.68 13.52
N ARG A 276 4.54 -44.48 14.80
CA ARG A 276 5.27 -45.08 15.92
C ARG A 276 5.20 -46.61 15.88
N GLU A 277 4.02 -47.18 15.66
CA GLU A 277 3.81 -48.63 15.61
C GLU A 277 4.52 -49.24 14.40
N ARG A 278 4.51 -48.56 13.25
CA ARG A 278 5.28 -48.98 12.08
C ARG A 278 6.78 -48.98 12.36
N LEU A 279 7.27 -47.93 13.03
CA LEU A 279 8.67 -47.82 13.44
C LEU A 279 9.06 -48.96 14.39
N LEU A 280 8.27 -49.19 15.43
CA LEU A 280 8.52 -50.26 16.40
C LEU A 280 8.55 -51.63 15.73
N LEU A 281 7.64 -51.93 14.79
CA LEU A 281 7.71 -53.20 14.05
C LEU A 281 8.99 -53.31 13.22
N ALA A 282 9.39 -52.23 12.54
CA ALA A 282 10.61 -52.22 11.73
C ALA A 282 11.90 -52.30 12.58
N MET A 283 11.89 -51.79 13.82
CA MET A 283 13.00 -51.94 14.77
C MET A 283 13.30 -53.41 15.10
N ALA A 284 12.30 -54.28 15.06
CA ALA A 284 12.47 -55.70 15.33
C ALA A 284 13.34 -56.41 14.27
N ASP A 285 13.36 -55.90 13.03
CA ASP A 285 14.10 -56.47 11.90
C ASP A 285 15.56 -55.97 11.80
N VAL A 286 15.97 -55.05 12.68
CA VAL A 286 17.34 -54.49 12.71
C VAL A 286 18.33 -55.50 13.29
N THR A 287 19.50 -55.66 12.65
CA THR A 287 20.52 -56.63 13.10
C THR A 287 21.14 -56.26 14.45
N PRO A 288 21.66 -57.23 15.22
CA PRO A 288 22.31 -56.96 16.50
C PRO A 288 23.49 -55.98 16.42
N GLU A 289 24.25 -56.01 15.33
CA GLU A 289 25.39 -55.11 15.12
C GLU A 289 24.92 -53.65 14.92
N MET A 290 23.93 -53.45 14.04
CA MET A 290 23.34 -52.12 13.79
C MET A 290 22.63 -51.59 15.04
N ARG A 291 22.02 -52.48 15.83
CA ARG A 291 21.39 -52.15 17.11
C ARG A 291 22.42 -51.59 18.11
N GLY A 292 23.56 -52.25 18.28
CA GLY A 292 24.63 -51.77 19.18
C GLY A 292 25.22 -50.42 18.76
N GLU A 293 25.31 -50.15 17.45
CA GLU A 293 25.74 -48.83 16.97
C GLU A 293 24.74 -47.71 17.31
N VAL A 294 23.44 -47.96 17.11
CA VAL A 294 22.38 -47.00 17.46
C VAL A 294 22.36 -46.70 18.96
N GLU A 295 22.47 -47.73 19.81
CA GLU A 295 22.54 -47.58 21.26
C GLU A 295 23.72 -46.70 21.70
N GLN A 296 24.90 -46.95 21.14
CA GLN A 296 26.11 -46.20 21.49
C GLN A 296 25.97 -44.72 21.11
N ILE A 297 25.50 -44.43 19.88
CA ILE A 297 25.34 -43.05 19.41
C ILE A 297 24.26 -42.33 20.21
N ALA A 298 23.12 -42.97 20.50
CA ALA A 298 22.06 -42.38 21.32
C ALA A 298 22.55 -42.05 22.73
N SER A 299 23.35 -42.94 23.33
CA SER A 299 23.95 -42.73 24.64
C SER A 299 24.96 -41.58 24.64
N ASP A 300 25.84 -41.51 23.64
CA ASP A 300 26.83 -40.43 23.50
C ASP A 300 26.17 -39.06 23.36
N ALA A 301 25.03 -38.99 22.67
CA ALA A 301 24.26 -37.77 22.43
C ALA A 301 23.18 -37.46 23.48
N ASP A 302 23.02 -38.30 24.52
CA ASP A 302 21.92 -38.28 25.51
C ASP A 302 20.54 -38.02 24.87
N MET A 303 20.16 -38.93 23.96
CA MET A 303 18.88 -38.90 23.27
C MET A 303 18.13 -40.24 23.35
N PRO A 304 16.80 -40.26 23.12
CA PRO A 304 16.04 -41.51 22.96
C PRO A 304 16.55 -42.35 21.78
N LEU A 305 16.28 -43.66 21.78
CA LEU A 305 16.75 -44.55 20.70
C LEU A 305 15.90 -44.42 19.44
N ALA A 306 14.59 -44.28 19.59
CA ALA A 306 13.64 -44.26 18.48
C ALA A 306 13.91 -43.27 17.35
N PRO A 307 14.35 -42.01 17.58
CA PRO A 307 14.69 -41.10 16.50
C PRO A 307 15.82 -41.65 15.61
N LEU A 308 16.83 -42.28 16.19
CA LEU A 308 17.92 -42.89 15.42
C LEU A 308 17.47 -44.15 14.67
N TYR A 309 16.61 -44.98 15.27
CA TYR A 309 15.99 -46.09 14.54
C TYR A 309 15.12 -45.60 13.38
N GLY A 310 14.35 -44.53 13.59
CA GLY A 310 13.55 -43.91 12.54
C GLY A 310 14.42 -43.42 11.38
N ALA A 311 15.55 -42.78 11.68
CA ALA A 311 16.52 -42.36 10.68
C ALA A 311 17.16 -43.56 9.95
N LEU A 312 17.54 -44.61 10.69
CA LEU A 312 18.13 -45.83 10.17
C LEU A 312 17.21 -46.56 9.18
N ILE A 313 15.93 -46.69 9.54
CA ILE A 313 14.90 -47.45 8.81
C ILE A 313 14.35 -46.65 7.62
N SER A 314 14.23 -45.32 7.76
CA SER A 314 13.72 -44.45 6.69
C SER A 314 14.75 -44.17 5.60
N ALA A 315 16.04 -44.15 5.95
CA ALA A 315 17.11 -44.02 4.97
C ALA A 315 17.34 -45.36 4.26
N ASP A 316 17.39 -45.36 2.92
CA ASP A 316 17.93 -46.50 2.18
C ASP A 316 19.41 -46.64 2.53
N THR A 317 19.69 -47.46 3.54
CA THR A 317 21.02 -47.69 4.14
C THR A 317 21.63 -49.01 3.68
N SER A 318 20.88 -49.79 2.89
CA SER A 318 21.23 -51.14 2.45
C SER A 318 22.53 -51.22 1.63
N HIS A 319 22.96 -50.10 1.05
CA HIS A 319 24.13 -49.99 0.18
C HIS A 319 25.35 -49.31 0.84
N LEU A 320 25.24 -48.88 2.09
CA LEU A 320 26.30 -48.12 2.77
C LEU A 320 27.32 -49.03 3.46
N SER A 321 28.58 -48.59 3.51
CA SER A 321 29.58 -49.22 4.37
C SER A 321 29.28 -48.90 5.85
N ALA A 322 29.76 -49.74 6.77
CA ALA A 322 29.58 -49.52 8.22
C ALA A 322 30.04 -48.12 8.67
N GLU A 323 31.19 -47.64 8.15
CA GLU A 323 31.70 -46.30 8.44
C GLU A 323 30.77 -45.19 7.93
N SER A 324 30.21 -45.35 6.74
CA SER A 324 29.30 -44.37 6.14
C SER A 324 27.94 -44.34 6.85
N LEU A 325 27.45 -45.51 7.26
CA LEU A 325 26.22 -45.65 8.04
C LEU A 325 26.38 -44.97 9.40
N ASN A 326 27.49 -45.26 10.09
CA ASN A 326 27.79 -44.69 11.40
C ASN A 326 27.90 -43.16 11.35
N ALA A 327 28.54 -42.61 10.31
CA ALA A 327 28.60 -41.17 10.07
C ALA A 327 27.20 -40.55 9.89
N ARG A 328 26.31 -41.19 9.10
CA ARG A 328 24.93 -40.72 8.91
C ARG A 328 24.09 -40.78 10.19
N LEU A 329 24.27 -41.82 11.00
CA LEU A 329 23.57 -41.93 12.28
C LEU A 329 24.02 -40.85 13.27
N ARG A 330 25.33 -40.53 13.31
CA ARG A 330 25.83 -39.39 14.10
C ARG A 330 25.28 -38.06 13.60
N GLU A 331 25.25 -37.85 12.29
CA GLU A 331 24.63 -36.65 11.70
C GLU A 331 23.15 -36.54 12.09
N ALA A 332 22.40 -37.64 12.05
CA ALA A 332 21.00 -37.68 12.48
C ALA A 332 20.84 -37.37 13.99
N ALA A 333 21.73 -37.89 14.84
CA ALA A 333 21.76 -37.57 16.27
C ALA A 333 22.03 -36.08 16.51
N ASP A 334 23.06 -35.53 15.89
CA ASP A 334 23.42 -34.11 16.01
C ASP A 334 22.27 -33.22 15.54
N ALA A 335 21.63 -33.57 14.42
CA ALA A 335 20.47 -32.86 13.90
C ALA A 335 19.28 -32.91 14.87
N PHE A 336 18.98 -34.08 15.44
CA PHE A 336 17.91 -34.22 16.42
C PHE A 336 18.17 -33.37 17.68
N VAL A 337 19.37 -33.48 18.27
CA VAL A 337 19.74 -32.72 19.47
C VAL A 337 19.63 -31.22 19.21
N LYS A 338 20.11 -30.77 18.05
CA LYS A 338 20.01 -29.37 17.63
C LYS A 338 18.56 -28.92 17.50
N VAL A 339 17.73 -29.65 16.75
CA VAL A 339 16.32 -29.29 16.53
C VAL A 339 15.56 -29.26 17.84
N ARG A 340 15.72 -30.28 18.70
CA ARG A 340 15.13 -30.32 20.04
C ARG A 340 15.56 -29.11 20.87
N GLY A 341 16.87 -28.81 20.89
CA GLY A 341 17.41 -27.64 21.57
C GLY A 341 16.77 -26.34 21.09
N GLU A 342 16.69 -26.13 19.78
CA GLU A 342 16.06 -24.94 19.20
C GLU A 342 14.56 -24.86 19.55
N MET A 343 13.83 -25.99 19.49
CA MET A 343 12.40 -26.04 19.81
C MET A 343 12.10 -25.62 21.26
N THR A 344 12.98 -25.94 22.21
CA THR A 344 12.82 -25.48 23.61
C THR A 344 13.03 -23.97 23.78
N THR A 345 13.75 -23.33 22.87
CA THR A 345 14.06 -21.89 22.92
C THR A 345 13.12 -21.02 22.09
N LEU A 346 12.50 -21.58 21.05
CA LEU A 346 11.64 -20.86 20.12
C LEU A 346 10.23 -20.67 20.69
N ALA A 347 10.02 -19.56 21.39
CA ALA A 347 8.71 -19.13 21.84
C ALA A 347 7.83 -18.63 20.67
N SER A 348 6.50 -18.73 20.83
CA SER A 348 5.52 -18.00 20.04
C SER A 348 4.55 -17.33 21.01
N ASP A 349 4.08 -16.14 20.68
CA ASP A 349 3.03 -15.45 21.44
C ASP A 349 1.67 -16.13 21.25
N ASP A 350 1.52 -16.98 20.24
CA ASP A 350 0.32 -17.78 20.01
C ASP A 350 0.38 -19.09 20.83
N PRO A 351 -0.57 -19.34 21.75
CA PRO A 351 -0.57 -20.53 22.58
C PRO A 351 -0.83 -21.81 21.78
N GLN A 352 -1.53 -21.74 20.65
CA GLN A 352 -1.77 -22.90 19.78
C GLN A 352 -0.49 -23.31 19.05
N VAL A 353 0.27 -22.34 18.54
CA VAL A 353 1.59 -22.59 17.92
C VAL A 353 2.55 -23.20 18.95
N THR A 354 2.55 -22.68 20.17
CA THR A 354 3.35 -23.24 21.27
C THR A 354 2.95 -24.67 21.59
N ALA A 355 1.65 -24.96 21.68
CA ALA A 355 1.15 -26.31 21.91
C ALA A 355 1.51 -27.29 20.78
N LEU A 356 1.42 -26.86 19.52
CA LEU A 356 1.77 -27.67 18.35
C LEU A 356 3.28 -27.95 18.27
N ARG A 357 4.13 -26.97 18.59
CA ARG A 357 5.58 -27.19 18.68
C ARG A 357 5.93 -28.20 19.77
N ARG A 358 5.26 -28.13 20.93
CA ARG A 358 5.43 -29.14 21.99
C ARG A 358 4.96 -30.54 21.55
N GLN A 359 3.82 -30.64 20.88
CA GLN A 359 3.36 -31.90 20.29
C GLN A 359 4.37 -32.44 19.26
N ALA A 360 4.95 -31.57 18.44
CA ALA A 360 5.98 -31.97 17.49
C ALA A 360 7.24 -32.50 18.19
N GLU A 361 7.67 -31.87 19.29
CA GLU A 361 8.80 -32.33 20.10
C GLU A 361 8.55 -33.72 20.71
N GLU A 362 7.33 -33.95 21.21
CA GLU A 362 6.89 -35.25 21.70
C GLU A 362 6.95 -36.31 20.58
N GLN A 363 6.44 -36.00 19.37
CA GLN A 363 6.49 -36.91 18.22
C GLN A 363 7.93 -37.17 17.74
N LEU A 364 8.79 -36.14 17.70
CA LEU A 364 10.21 -36.30 17.37
C LEU A 364 10.90 -37.25 18.33
N SER A 365 10.65 -37.11 19.64
CA SER A 365 11.23 -37.97 20.67
C SER A 365 10.81 -39.43 20.53
N LEU A 366 9.65 -39.68 19.92
CA LEU A 366 9.14 -41.01 19.58
C LEU A 366 9.62 -41.53 18.22
N GLY A 367 10.45 -40.78 17.50
CA GLY A 367 10.92 -41.13 16.15
C GLY A 367 9.86 -41.00 15.06
N ALA A 368 8.73 -40.34 15.35
CA ALA A 368 7.64 -40.09 14.39
C ALA A 368 7.89 -38.76 13.65
N PHE A 369 8.82 -38.77 12.71
CA PHE A 369 9.28 -37.58 12.00
C PHE A 369 8.22 -36.98 11.09
N ASP A 370 7.41 -37.79 10.40
CA ASP A 370 6.35 -37.28 9.53
C ASP A 370 5.24 -36.61 10.35
N ALA A 371 4.83 -37.23 11.46
CA ALA A 371 3.88 -36.66 12.41
C ALA A 371 4.38 -35.35 13.01
N ALA A 372 5.66 -35.29 13.42
CA ALA A 372 6.27 -34.06 13.91
C ALA A 372 6.29 -32.94 12.86
N ARG A 373 6.68 -33.25 11.62
CA ARG A 373 6.69 -32.28 10.52
C ARG A 373 5.30 -31.77 10.19
N ALA A 374 4.28 -32.63 10.24
CA ALA A 374 2.89 -32.22 10.04
C ALA A 374 2.44 -31.21 11.11
N LYS A 375 2.82 -31.42 12.39
CA LYS A 375 2.54 -30.48 13.47
C LYS A 375 3.26 -29.14 13.33
N LEU A 376 4.51 -29.16 12.87
CA LEU A 376 5.27 -27.94 12.58
C LEU A 376 4.70 -27.18 11.37
N ALA A 377 4.20 -27.89 10.36
CA ALA A 377 3.51 -27.28 9.22
C ALA A 377 2.19 -26.60 9.66
N GLU A 378 1.39 -27.27 10.50
CA GLU A 378 0.18 -26.70 11.08
C GLU A 378 0.48 -25.41 11.88
N ALA A 379 1.53 -25.42 12.69
CA ALA A 379 2.01 -24.24 13.41
C ALA A 379 2.42 -23.09 12.46
N ALA A 380 3.19 -23.40 11.41
CA ALA A 380 3.62 -22.41 10.43
C ALA A 380 2.45 -21.82 9.63
N ASP A 381 1.41 -22.61 9.35
CA ASP A 381 0.20 -22.17 8.66
C ASP A 381 -0.64 -21.21 9.52
N ILE A 382 -0.71 -21.44 10.83
CA ILE A 382 -1.33 -20.49 11.78
C ILE A 382 -0.60 -19.15 11.74
N ASP A 383 0.72 -19.15 11.91
CA ASP A 383 1.54 -17.92 11.86
C ASP A 383 1.41 -17.21 10.50
N SER A 384 1.41 -17.97 9.41
CA SER A 384 1.24 -17.45 8.05
C SER A 384 -0.12 -16.78 7.84
N THR A 385 -1.19 -17.41 8.35
CA THR A 385 -2.56 -16.90 8.28
C THR A 385 -2.70 -15.62 9.10
N SER A 386 -2.23 -15.64 10.35
CA SER A 386 -2.23 -14.47 11.24
C SER A 386 -1.44 -13.31 10.63
N ARG A 387 -0.23 -13.57 10.10
CA ARG A 387 0.58 -12.54 9.43
C ARG A 387 -0.12 -11.94 8.20
N LYS A 388 -0.76 -12.76 7.36
CA LYS A 388 -1.52 -12.27 6.19
C LYS A 388 -2.71 -11.42 6.64
N ALA A 389 -3.44 -11.84 7.68
CA ALA A 389 -4.54 -11.08 8.26
C ALA A 389 -4.07 -9.74 8.85
N LEU A 390 -2.95 -9.73 9.59
CA LEU A 390 -2.34 -8.51 10.11
C LEU A 390 -1.91 -7.56 9.00
N LYS A 391 -1.29 -8.07 7.93
CA LYS A 391 -0.91 -7.25 6.77
C LYS A 391 -2.15 -6.65 6.08
N ALA A 392 -3.21 -7.44 5.89
CA ALA A 392 -4.45 -6.95 5.30
C ALA A 392 -5.12 -5.87 6.18
N ASN A 393 -5.12 -6.08 7.51
CA ASN A 393 -5.64 -5.11 8.47
C ASN A 393 -4.80 -3.83 8.48
N PHE A 394 -3.47 -3.94 8.52
CA PHE A 394 -2.54 -2.81 8.42
C PHE A 394 -2.86 -1.96 7.19
N VAL A 395 -2.88 -2.57 5.99
CA VAL A 395 -3.21 -1.86 4.74
C VAL A 395 -4.59 -1.21 4.82
N SER A 396 -5.61 -1.94 5.26
CA SER A 396 -6.97 -1.41 5.39
C SER A 396 -7.05 -0.22 6.35
N ARG A 397 -6.29 -0.24 7.45
CA ARG A 397 -6.24 0.86 8.43
C ARG A 397 -5.47 2.06 7.91
N THR A 398 -4.34 1.84 7.24
CA THR A 398 -3.56 2.91 6.56
C THR A 398 -4.42 3.63 5.52
N LEU A 399 -5.14 2.90 4.68
CA LEU A 399 -6.04 3.49 3.67
C LEU A 399 -7.24 4.22 4.30
N SER A 400 -7.78 3.68 5.40
CA SER A 400 -8.84 4.35 6.18
C SER A 400 -8.35 5.65 6.81
N GLU A 401 -7.10 5.69 7.29
CA GLU A 401 -6.48 6.91 7.81
C GLU A 401 -6.27 7.93 6.68
N ALA A 402 -5.75 7.50 5.53
CA ALA A 402 -5.58 8.36 4.35
C ALA A 402 -6.92 8.98 3.92
N ALA A 403 -8.01 8.21 3.90
CA ALA A 403 -9.34 8.74 3.62
C ALA A 403 -9.78 9.80 4.65
N THR A 404 -9.46 9.60 5.93
CA THR A 404 -9.78 10.55 7.00
C THR A 404 -8.96 11.84 6.88
N ARG A 405 -7.66 11.72 6.59
CA ARG A 405 -6.76 12.85 6.33
C ARG A 405 -7.17 13.66 5.11
N TYR A 406 -7.61 13.00 4.04
CA TYR A 406 -8.16 13.66 2.86
C TYR A 406 -9.36 14.57 3.21
N LEU A 407 -10.28 14.09 4.06
CA LEU A 407 -11.40 14.89 4.53
C LEU A 407 -10.96 16.04 5.45
N SER A 408 -9.99 15.80 6.33
CA SER A 408 -9.37 16.83 7.17
C SER A 408 -8.76 17.95 6.34
N ALA A 409 -8.00 17.61 5.29
CA ALA A 409 -7.42 18.57 4.36
C ALA A 409 -8.49 19.40 3.64
N GLY A 410 -9.59 18.76 3.21
CA GLY A 410 -10.73 19.43 2.61
C GLY A 410 -11.40 20.43 3.58
N ALA A 411 -11.55 20.06 4.85
CA ALA A 411 -12.08 20.94 5.89
C ALA A 411 -11.15 22.14 6.16
N ALA A 412 -9.84 21.89 6.29
CA ALA A 412 -8.85 22.94 6.47
C ALA A 412 -8.84 23.93 5.29
N ARG A 413 -8.98 23.43 4.06
CA ARG A 413 -9.10 24.28 2.86
C ARG A 413 -10.37 25.12 2.89
N ALA A 414 -11.50 24.57 3.33
CA ALA A 414 -12.74 25.31 3.46
C ALA A 414 -12.65 26.43 4.52
N ASP A 415 -11.82 26.23 5.55
CA ASP A 415 -11.45 27.25 6.56
C ASP A 415 -10.33 28.20 6.09
N LEU A 416 -9.88 28.07 4.84
CA LEU A 416 -8.77 28.83 4.24
C LEU A 416 -7.40 28.62 4.93
N ASP A 417 -7.26 27.61 5.78
CA ASP A 417 -5.96 27.18 6.32
C ASP A 417 -5.24 26.28 5.30
N TYR A 418 -4.67 26.92 4.29
CA TYR A 418 -3.96 26.23 3.21
C TYR A 418 -2.72 25.48 3.71
N ALA A 419 -2.09 25.92 4.79
CA ALA A 419 -0.90 25.25 5.34
C ALA A 419 -1.27 23.92 6.01
N ALA A 420 -2.38 23.87 6.76
CA ALA A 420 -2.92 22.61 7.29
C ALA A 420 -3.42 21.70 6.17
N ALA A 421 -4.14 22.25 5.18
CA ALA A 421 -4.64 21.47 4.05
C ALA A 421 -3.50 20.79 3.26
N ILE A 422 -2.42 21.52 2.95
CA ILE A 422 -1.26 20.96 2.27
C ILE A 422 -0.63 19.83 3.10
N ARG A 423 -0.39 20.05 4.40
CA ARG A 423 0.20 19.01 5.27
C ARG A 423 -0.65 17.73 5.31
N ASP A 424 -1.95 17.85 5.49
CA ASP A 424 -2.82 16.67 5.53
C ASP A 424 -2.88 15.96 4.17
N TYR A 425 -2.92 16.68 3.04
CA TYR A 425 -2.86 16.03 1.71
C TYR A 425 -1.50 15.38 1.42
N GLU A 426 -0.38 15.95 1.88
CA GLU A 426 0.92 15.30 1.77
C GLU A 426 0.99 14.00 2.59
N GLU A 427 0.40 14.01 3.78
CA GLU A 427 0.28 12.81 4.62
C GLU A 427 -0.55 11.72 3.94
N VAL A 428 -1.63 12.09 3.23
CA VAL A 428 -2.41 11.14 2.41
C VAL A 428 -1.52 10.41 1.40
N LEU A 429 -0.64 11.13 0.70
CA LEU A 429 0.28 10.53 -0.27
C LEU A 429 1.34 9.66 0.39
N ALA A 430 1.84 10.04 1.58
CA ALA A 430 2.76 9.24 2.37
C ALA A 430 2.11 7.90 2.78
N LEU A 431 0.87 7.94 3.29
CA LEU A 431 0.09 6.75 3.68
C LEU A 431 -0.18 5.82 2.50
N TYR A 432 -0.44 6.36 1.29
CA TYR A 432 -0.52 5.53 0.09
C TYR A 432 0.80 4.82 -0.22
N GLY A 433 1.94 5.47 -0.01
CA GLY A 433 3.26 4.86 -0.11
C GLY A 433 3.50 3.75 0.94
N GLU A 434 3.10 3.99 2.19
CA GLU A 434 3.22 3.04 3.30
C GLU A 434 2.38 1.77 3.12
N ALA A 435 1.21 1.89 2.48
CA ALA A 435 0.36 0.74 2.16
C ALA A 435 1.08 -0.29 1.26
N GLY A 436 2.13 0.12 0.54
CA GLY A 436 3.06 -0.77 -0.17
C GLY A 436 2.42 -1.64 -1.25
N GLN A 437 1.24 -1.24 -1.75
CA GLN A 437 0.54 -1.95 -2.81
C GLN A 437 1.06 -1.49 -4.17
N SER A 438 1.42 -2.46 -5.02
CA SER A 438 1.82 -2.21 -6.41
C SER A 438 0.65 -1.74 -7.29
N SER A 439 -0.58 -1.96 -6.84
CA SER A 439 -1.82 -1.55 -7.48
C SER A 439 -2.84 -1.24 -6.39
N LEU A 440 -3.31 0.00 -6.35
CA LEU A 440 -4.44 0.39 -5.50
C LEU A 440 -5.76 -0.11 -6.10
N ALA A 441 -6.78 -0.21 -5.27
CA ALA A 441 -8.16 -0.31 -5.74
C ALA A 441 -8.54 0.99 -6.48
N LEU A 442 -9.50 0.90 -7.40
CA LEU A 442 -9.89 2.01 -8.28
C LEU A 442 -10.27 3.28 -7.50
N ASP A 443 -11.06 3.13 -6.42
CA ASP A 443 -11.48 4.23 -5.55
C ASP A 443 -10.31 4.92 -4.84
N ASP A 444 -9.30 4.15 -4.45
CA ASP A 444 -8.11 4.65 -3.77
C ASP A 444 -7.17 5.35 -4.76
N ALA A 445 -7.02 4.81 -5.97
CA ALA A 445 -6.32 5.47 -7.06
C ALA A 445 -7.01 6.81 -7.42
N ASP A 446 -8.35 6.84 -7.49
CA ASP A 446 -9.10 8.07 -7.72
C ASP A 446 -8.90 9.11 -6.63
N ARG A 447 -8.86 8.69 -5.37
CA ARG A 447 -8.59 9.59 -4.26
C ARG A 447 -7.14 10.08 -4.28
N GLN A 448 -6.17 9.26 -4.66
CA GLN A 448 -4.77 9.67 -4.84
C GLN A 448 -4.63 10.72 -5.96
N ILE A 449 -5.26 10.49 -7.12
CA ILE A 449 -5.32 11.43 -8.25
C ILE A 449 -5.93 12.76 -7.80
N ARG A 450 -7.08 12.74 -7.12
CA ARG A 450 -7.72 13.94 -6.57
C ARG A 450 -6.81 14.68 -5.57
N THR A 451 -6.12 13.94 -4.71
CA THR A 451 -5.18 14.52 -3.72
C THR A 451 -4.06 15.29 -4.42
N LEU A 452 -3.47 14.72 -5.48
CA LEU A 452 -2.42 15.36 -6.26
C LEU A 452 -2.92 16.61 -7.00
N ASP A 453 -4.13 16.55 -7.58
CA ASP A 453 -4.75 17.72 -8.22
C ASP A 453 -5.01 18.86 -7.22
N GLU A 454 -5.50 18.54 -6.03
CA GLU A 454 -5.73 19.51 -4.97
C GLU A 454 -4.45 20.12 -4.42
N LEU A 455 -3.40 19.32 -4.21
CA LEU A 455 -2.07 19.83 -3.86
C LEU A 455 -1.53 20.78 -4.93
N GLY A 456 -1.66 20.43 -6.22
CA GLY A 456 -1.26 21.29 -7.32
C GLY A 456 -1.93 22.67 -7.25
N LYS A 457 -3.25 22.70 -7.05
CA LYS A 457 -4.03 23.95 -6.90
C LYS A 457 -3.62 24.76 -5.68
N LEU A 458 -3.48 24.11 -4.52
CA LEU A 458 -3.08 24.77 -3.28
C LEU A 458 -1.67 25.34 -3.38
N TYR A 459 -0.73 24.61 -3.98
CA TYR A 459 0.63 25.08 -4.18
C TYR A 459 0.71 26.30 -5.11
N ILE A 460 -0.10 26.36 -6.16
CA ILE A 460 -0.25 27.58 -6.98
C ILE A 460 -0.76 28.74 -6.12
N THR A 461 -1.80 28.49 -5.31
CA THR A 461 -2.45 29.52 -4.47
C THR A 461 -1.48 30.16 -3.48
N VAL A 462 -0.59 29.37 -2.87
CA VAL A 462 0.45 29.87 -1.95
C VAL A 462 1.74 30.33 -2.66
N GLY A 463 1.76 30.38 -3.99
CA GLY A 463 2.90 30.85 -4.79
C GLY A 463 4.06 29.85 -4.91
N ASN A 464 3.92 28.60 -4.46
CA ASN A 464 4.95 27.57 -4.55
C ASN A 464 4.84 26.78 -5.87
N THR A 465 5.18 27.43 -6.98
CA THR A 465 5.09 26.84 -8.32
C THR A 465 5.97 25.60 -8.50
N ALA A 466 7.08 25.48 -7.77
CA ALA A 466 7.96 24.32 -7.84
C ALA A 466 7.29 23.06 -7.26
N ALA A 467 6.62 23.19 -6.12
CA ALA A 467 5.87 22.08 -5.52
C ALA A 467 4.61 21.73 -6.34
N ALA A 468 3.92 22.74 -6.89
CA ALA A 468 2.81 22.52 -7.82
C ALA A 468 3.23 21.70 -9.04
N GLY A 469 4.41 22.00 -9.61
CA GLY A 469 4.98 21.25 -10.73
C GLY A 469 5.18 19.77 -10.40
N ARG A 470 5.78 19.47 -9.23
CA ARG A 470 5.98 18.07 -8.79
C ARG A 470 4.66 17.33 -8.54
N ALA A 471 3.66 18.02 -7.97
CA ALA A 471 2.34 17.43 -7.74
C ALA A 471 1.67 17.05 -9.07
N TYR A 472 1.72 17.93 -10.07
CA TYR A 472 1.15 17.63 -11.40
C TYR A 472 1.97 16.60 -12.20
N GLU A 473 3.29 16.55 -12.05
CA GLU A 473 4.11 15.47 -12.63
C GLU A 473 3.73 14.10 -12.04
N ALA A 474 3.56 14.02 -10.73
CA ALA A 474 3.06 12.81 -10.07
C ALA A 474 1.63 12.47 -10.49
N LEU A 475 0.76 13.47 -10.67
CA LEU A 475 -0.60 13.28 -11.19
C LEU A 475 -0.58 12.66 -12.59
N LEU A 476 0.25 13.18 -13.50
CA LEU A 476 0.42 12.66 -14.84
C LEU A 476 0.88 11.20 -14.82
N ALA A 477 1.90 10.87 -14.01
CA ALA A 477 2.40 9.50 -13.90
C ALA A 477 1.30 8.50 -13.45
N ASN A 478 0.45 8.92 -12.52
CA ASN A 478 -0.69 8.11 -12.04
C ASN A 478 -1.76 7.94 -13.14
N LEU A 479 -2.12 9.04 -13.82
CA LEU A 479 -3.10 9.00 -14.91
C LEU A 479 -2.60 8.19 -16.10
N GLU A 480 -1.32 8.28 -16.48
CA GLU A 480 -0.72 7.45 -17.52
C GLU A 480 -0.78 5.96 -17.18
N GLN A 481 -0.53 5.61 -15.91
CA GLN A 481 -0.70 4.23 -15.46
C GLN A 481 -2.15 3.77 -15.59
N ARG A 482 -3.10 4.65 -15.25
CA ARG A 482 -4.53 4.34 -15.35
C ARG A 482 -5.01 4.19 -16.79
N VAL A 483 -4.56 5.05 -17.71
CA VAL A 483 -4.84 4.93 -19.15
C VAL A 483 -4.30 3.62 -19.74
N ARG A 484 -3.23 3.03 -19.17
CA ARG A 484 -2.76 1.70 -19.59
C ARG A 484 -3.63 0.55 -19.08
N GLN A 485 -4.41 0.78 -18.03
CA GLN A 485 -5.24 -0.22 -17.37
C GLN A 485 -6.71 -0.14 -17.81
N GLU A 486 -7.18 1.03 -18.20
CA GLU A 486 -8.57 1.34 -18.51
C GLU A 486 -8.71 1.94 -19.91
N THR A 487 -9.82 1.63 -20.59
CA THR A 487 -10.13 2.15 -21.93
C THR A 487 -11.12 3.32 -21.92
N ASP A 488 -11.46 3.84 -20.74
CA ASP A 488 -12.40 4.95 -20.60
C ASP A 488 -11.79 6.24 -21.19
N PRO A 489 -12.41 6.85 -22.23
CA PRO A 489 -11.92 8.07 -22.84
C PRO A 489 -11.82 9.26 -21.86
N SER A 490 -12.61 9.27 -20.78
CA SER A 490 -12.59 10.34 -19.77
C SER A 490 -11.27 10.39 -19.02
N VAL A 491 -10.63 9.25 -18.73
CA VAL A 491 -9.31 9.20 -18.08
C VAL A 491 -8.23 9.79 -19.00
N ARG A 492 -8.36 9.57 -20.32
CA ARG A 492 -7.47 10.17 -21.32
C ARG A 492 -7.67 11.69 -21.41
N ARG A 493 -8.91 12.16 -21.27
CA ARG A 493 -9.22 13.59 -21.16
C ARG A 493 -8.59 14.19 -19.89
N ASP A 494 -8.73 13.54 -18.74
CA ASP A 494 -8.15 13.99 -17.48
C ASP A 494 -6.62 14.10 -17.55
N LEU A 495 -5.97 13.17 -18.26
CA LEU A 495 -4.54 13.23 -18.55
C LEU A 495 -4.19 14.47 -19.38
N ALA A 496 -4.94 14.76 -20.44
CA ALA A 496 -4.73 15.93 -21.29
C ALA A 496 -4.97 17.26 -20.54
N VAL A 497 -6.03 17.35 -19.73
CA VAL A 497 -6.30 18.50 -18.87
C VAL A 497 -5.19 18.69 -17.83
N SER A 498 -4.64 17.59 -17.30
CA SER A 498 -3.51 17.64 -16.36
C SER A 498 -2.22 18.13 -17.02
N HIS A 499 -1.97 17.78 -18.28
CA HIS A 499 -0.88 18.39 -19.06
C HIS A 499 -1.10 19.90 -19.21
N THR A 500 -2.34 20.34 -19.45
CA THR A 500 -2.66 21.78 -19.51
C THR A 500 -2.34 22.48 -18.19
N LYS A 501 -2.69 21.86 -17.04
CA LYS A 501 -2.37 22.39 -15.70
C LYS A 501 -0.86 22.48 -15.46
N LEU A 502 -0.09 21.45 -15.81
CA LEU A 502 1.37 21.49 -15.72
C LEU A 502 1.96 22.56 -16.65
N GLY A 503 1.43 22.69 -17.87
CA GLY A 503 1.80 23.74 -18.81
C GLY A 503 1.61 25.15 -18.23
N ASN A 504 0.47 25.41 -17.56
CA ASN A 504 0.23 26.66 -16.87
C ASN A 504 1.28 26.93 -15.77
N VAL A 505 1.65 25.92 -14.98
CA VAL A 505 2.70 26.06 -13.96
C VAL A 505 4.06 26.37 -14.61
N ARG A 506 4.42 25.69 -15.70
CA ARG A 506 5.66 25.95 -16.45
C ARG A 506 5.69 27.35 -17.05
N MET A 507 4.55 27.85 -17.50
CA MET A 507 4.38 29.22 -17.98
C MET A 507 4.67 30.24 -16.87
N THR A 508 4.07 30.06 -15.68
CA THR A 508 4.32 30.92 -14.52
C THR A 508 5.79 30.87 -14.05
N GLN A 509 6.48 29.74 -14.24
CA GLN A 509 7.91 29.61 -13.99
C GLN A 509 8.80 30.28 -15.07
N GLY A 510 8.22 30.84 -16.12
CA GLY A 510 8.95 31.40 -17.27
C GLY A 510 9.55 30.36 -18.22
N ASN A 511 9.25 29.07 -18.02
CA ASN A 511 9.72 28.00 -18.90
C ASN A 511 8.78 27.82 -20.09
N LEU A 512 8.85 28.77 -21.03
CA LEU A 512 8.01 28.80 -22.23
C LEU A 512 8.13 27.51 -23.08
N PRO A 513 9.33 26.93 -23.31
CA PRO A 513 9.45 25.69 -24.09
C PRO A 513 8.71 24.50 -23.44
N ALA A 514 8.87 24.28 -22.14
CA ALA A 514 8.19 23.18 -21.45
C ALA A 514 6.67 23.41 -21.33
N ALA A 515 6.24 24.68 -21.20
CA ALA A 515 4.82 25.01 -21.25
C ALA A 515 4.22 24.66 -22.62
N LEU A 516 4.88 25.07 -23.71
CA LEU A 516 4.46 24.78 -25.08
C LEU A 516 4.37 23.27 -25.35
N GLU A 517 5.36 22.49 -24.92
CA GLU A 517 5.37 21.03 -25.05
C GLU A 517 4.16 20.37 -24.36
N ASN A 518 3.84 20.82 -23.14
CA ASN A 518 2.68 20.32 -22.40
C ASN A 518 1.36 20.67 -23.08
N TYR A 519 1.19 21.92 -23.54
CA TYR A 519 -0.03 22.31 -24.27
C TYR A 519 -0.17 21.58 -25.60
N GLN A 520 0.93 21.34 -26.33
CA GLN A 520 0.91 20.57 -27.58
C GLN A 520 0.56 19.09 -27.33
N THR A 521 1.06 18.51 -26.24
CA THR A 521 0.72 17.15 -25.82
C THR A 521 -0.77 17.05 -25.49
N ALA A 522 -1.28 17.97 -24.67
CA ALA A 522 -2.70 18.05 -24.34
C ALA A 522 -3.57 18.22 -25.60
N ARG A 523 -3.22 19.17 -26.48
CA ARG A 523 -3.91 19.42 -27.76
C ARG A 523 -3.96 18.17 -28.63
N THR A 524 -2.87 17.41 -28.73
CA THR A 524 -2.81 16.18 -29.53
C THR A 524 -3.76 15.13 -28.98
N MET A 525 -3.74 14.88 -27.67
CA MET A 525 -4.65 13.94 -27.02
C MET A 525 -6.12 14.35 -27.20
N LEU A 526 -6.43 15.63 -27.01
CA LEU A 526 -7.78 16.17 -27.16
C LEU A 526 -8.26 16.10 -28.62
N SER A 527 -7.39 16.39 -29.59
CA SER A 527 -7.72 16.27 -31.02
C SER A 527 -8.11 14.84 -31.40
N GLU A 528 -7.42 13.84 -30.85
CA GLU A 528 -7.78 12.43 -31.05
C GLU A 528 -9.11 12.07 -30.39
N LEU A 529 -9.36 12.58 -29.17
CA LEU A 529 -10.60 12.35 -28.43
C LEU A 529 -11.81 12.96 -29.15
N THR A 530 -11.72 14.22 -29.57
CA THR A 530 -12.81 14.91 -30.29
C THR A 530 -13.08 14.32 -31.67
N ALA A 531 -12.06 13.74 -32.33
CA ALA A 531 -12.23 13.03 -33.58
C ALA A 531 -12.92 11.66 -33.40
N ALA A 532 -12.64 10.98 -32.27
CA ALA A 532 -13.23 9.70 -31.94
C ALA A 532 -14.70 9.82 -31.47
N ASP A 533 -15.02 10.88 -30.73
CA ASP A 533 -16.38 11.15 -30.25
C ASP A 533 -16.78 12.61 -30.49
N PRO A 534 -17.27 12.94 -31.71
CA PRO A 534 -17.72 14.29 -32.04
C PRO A 534 -18.95 14.77 -31.24
N GLY A 535 -19.63 13.88 -30.51
CA GLY A 535 -20.80 14.22 -29.70
C GLY A 535 -20.44 14.91 -28.37
N GLN A 536 -19.20 14.78 -27.90
CA GLN A 536 -18.74 15.32 -26.61
C GLN A 536 -18.25 16.76 -26.75
N LEU A 537 -19.19 17.70 -26.84
CA LEU A 537 -18.91 19.14 -27.03
C LEU A 537 -17.96 19.73 -25.98
N GLU A 538 -17.99 19.24 -24.74
CA GLU A 538 -17.10 19.72 -23.67
C GLU A 538 -15.61 19.54 -24.02
N TRP A 539 -15.24 18.47 -24.72
CA TRP A 539 -13.85 18.17 -25.07
C TRP A 539 -13.29 19.11 -26.14
N PHE A 540 -14.17 19.64 -27.00
CA PHE A 540 -13.81 20.69 -27.94
C PHE A 540 -13.47 22.01 -27.22
N GLY A 541 -14.12 22.28 -26.08
CA GLY A 541 -13.77 23.42 -25.22
C GLY A 541 -12.34 23.31 -24.68
N ASP A 542 -11.97 22.14 -24.16
CA ASP A 542 -10.60 21.88 -23.70
C ASP A 542 -9.56 21.99 -24.83
N LEU A 543 -9.92 21.56 -26.04
CA LEU A 543 -9.08 21.66 -27.23
C LEU A 543 -8.83 23.13 -27.60
N ALA A 544 -9.90 23.93 -27.70
CA ALA A 544 -9.83 25.36 -28.01
C ALA A 544 -9.04 26.13 -26.94
N MET A 545 -9.20 25.78 -25.66
CA MET A 545 -8.41 26.36 -24.59
C MET A 545 -6.91 26.11 -24.80
N ASN A 546 -6.51 24.89 -25.20
CA ASN A 546 -5.10 24.61 -25.46
C ASN A 546 -4.56 25.36 -26.68
N ASP A 547 -5.37 25.56 -27.72
CA ASP A 547 -5.02 26.43 -28.85
C ASP A 547 -4.78 27.88 -28.40
N ASP A 548 -5.62 28.43 -27.52
CA ASP A 548 -5.39 29.76 -26.93
C ASP A 548 -4.10 29.81 -26.10
N LYS A 549 -3.83 28.79 -25.28
CA LYS A 549 -2.61 28.71 -24.46
C LYS A 549 -1.35 28.65 -25.32
N ILE A 550 -1.39 27.88 -26.41
CA ILE A 550 -0.32 27.84 -27.41
C ILE A 550 -0.15 29.21 -28.07
N GLY A 551 -1.26 29.86 -28.45
CA GLY A 551 -1.27 31.22 -28.99
C GLY A 551 -0.52 32.19 -28.09
N ASN A 552 -0.88 32.23 -26.80
CA ASN A 552 -0.25 33.07 -25.78
C ASN A 552 1.27 32.85 -25.64
N VAL A 553 1.72 31.59 -25.63
CA VAL A 553 3.16 31.28 -25.58
C VAL A 553 3.86 31.80 -26.84
N LEU A 554 3.26 31.60 -28.01
CA LEU A 554 3.83 32.03 -29.29
C LEU A 554 3.90 33.56 -29.41
N VAL A 555 2.92 34.30 -28.86
CA VAL A 555 2.99 35.77 -28.75
C VAL A 555 4.21 36.17 -27.92
N THR A 556 4.38 35.54 -26.76
CA THR A 556 5.51 35.84 -25.84
C THR A 556 6.86 35.54 -26.50
N GLN A 557 6.92 34.55 -27.40
CA GLN A 557 8.11 34.22 -28.19
C GLN A 557 8.30 35.10 -29.43
N GLY A 558 7.39 36.05 -29.72
CA GLY A 558 7.42 36.89 -30.91
C GLY A 558 6.97 36.19 -32.21
N ASN A 559 6.47 34.96 -32.14
CA ASN A 559 5.95 34.22 -33.29
C ASN A 559 4.48 34.57 -33.57
N LEU A 560 4.25 35.80 -34.03
CA LEU A 560 2.90 36.34 -34.27
C LEU A 560 2.11 35.53 -35.33
N ALA A 561 2.80 35.00 -36.34
CA ALA A 561 2.15 34.19 -37.38
C ALA A 561 1.67 32.82 -36.83
N GLY A 562 2.48 32.19 -35.98
CA GLY A 562 2.09 30.96 -35.28
C GLY A 562 0.93 31.21 -34.32
N ALA A 563 1.01 32.28 -33.53
CA ALA A 563 -0.05 32.66 -32.59
C ALA A 563 -1.38 32.94 -33.31
N ALA A 564 -1.36 33.67 -34.43
CA ALA A 564 -2.55 33.94 -35.22
C ALA A 564 -3.20 32.65 -35.75
N ARG A 565 -2.42 31.63 -36.14
CA ARG A 565 -2.97 30.33 -36.54
C ARG A 565 -3.65 29.63 -35.37
N ALA A 566 -3.01 29.57 -34.21
CA ALA A 566 -3.55 28.91 -33.03
C ALA A 566 -4.87 29.56 -32.57
N TYR A 567 -4.92 30.89 -32.48
CA TYR A 567 -6.18 31.58 -32.14
C TYR A 567 -7.27 31.41 -33.21
N GLN A 568 -6.90 31.29 -34.49
CA GLN A 568 -7.88 31.04 -35.56
C GLN A 568 -8.49 29.63 -35.47
N GLU A 569 -7.71 28.63 -35.07
CA GLU A 569 -8.17 27.27 -34.79
C GLU A 569 -9.12 27.26 -33.57
N SER A 570 -8.71 27.87 -32.45
CA SER A 570 -9.55 28.07 -31.26
C SER A 570 -10.87 28.77 -31.60
N LEU A 571 -10.82 29.88 -32.35
CA LEU A 571 -12.00 30.64 -32.76
C LEU A 571 -12.98 29.80 -33.58
N SER A 572 -12.47 28.93 -34.47
CA SER A 572 -13.32 28.05 -35.27
C SER A 572 -14.13 27.10 -34.38
N ILE A 573 -13.46 26.48 -33.40
CA ILE A 573 -14.10 25.54 -32.47
C ILE A 573 -15.11 26.26 -31.58
N LYS A 574 -14.72 27.38 -30.96
CA LYS A 574 -15.61 28.16 -30.09
C LYS A 574 -16.85 28.67 -30.81
N LYS A 575 -16.73 29.02 -32.11
CA LYS A 575 -17.88 29.43 -32.93
C LYS A 575 -18.88 28.30 -33.11
N GLU A 576 -18.40 27.08 -33.33
CA GLU A 576 -19.24 25.89 -33.45
C GLU A 576 -19.95 25.60 -32.12
N LEU A 577 -19.21 25.60 -31.01
CA LEU A 577 -19.77 25.41 -29.66
C LEU A 577 -20.84 26.45 -29.32
N ALA A 578 -20.54 27.73 -29.51
CA ALA A 578 -21.48 28.82 -29.28
C ALA A 578 -22.69 28.79 -30.23
N GLY A 579 -22.54 28.19 -31.42
CA GLY A 579 -23.63 27.97 -32.37
C GLY A 579 -24.58 26.83 -31.95
N HIS A 580 -24.05 25.78 -31.32
CA HIS A 580 -24.84 24.69 -30.75
C HIS A 580 -25.59 25.11 -29.48
N GLU A 581 -24.97 25.95 -28.64
CA GLU A 581 -25.53 26.41 -27.37
C GLU A 581 -25.60 27.95 -27.30
N PRO A 582 -26.45 28.62 -28.11
CA PRO A 582 -26.47 30.08 -28.21
C PRO A 582 -26.92 30.81 -26.92
N GLU A 583 -27.60 30.10 -26.03
CA GLU A 583 -28.07 30.64 -24.74
C GLU A 583 -26.96 30.64 -23.67
N ARG A 584 -25.81 30.00 -23.90
CA ARG A 584 -24.68 29.96 -22.98
C ARG A 584 -23.84 31.24 -23.08
N ASP A 585 -24.10 32.17 -22.16
CA ASP A 585 -23.39 33.45 -22.08
C ASP A 585 -21.86 33.27 -21.89
N ASP A 586 -21.43 32.22 -21.20
CA ASP A 586 -20.02 31.90 -21.00
C ASP A 586 -19.30 31.55 -22.31
N LEU A 587 -19.91 30.73 -23.17
CA LEU A 587 -19.35 30.41 -24.50
C LEU A 587 -19.31 31.64 -25.41
N GLN A 588 -20.32 32.51 -25.33
CA GLN A 588 -20.32 33.79 -26.04
C GLN A 588 -19.19 34.71 -25.53
N ARG A 589 -18.97 34.76 -24.21
CA ARG A 589 -17.88 35.54 -23.61
C ARG A 589 -16.51 35.01 -24.05
N GLU A 590 -16.31 33.70 -24.11
CA GLU A 590 -15.05 33.11 -24.57
C GLU A 590 -14.68 33.49 -26.01
N LEU A 591 -15.68 33.69 -26.89
CA LEU A 591 -15.44 34.21 -28.25
C LEU A 591 -14.84 35.62 -28.22
N THR A 592 -15.31 36.49 -27.31
CA THR A 592 -14.82 37.88 -27.23
C THR A 592 -13.34 37.93 -26.89
N ILE A 593 -12.88 37.05 -26.00
CA ILE A 593 -11.47 36.94 -25.61
C ILE A 593 -10.62 36.56 -26.83
N THR A 594 -10.99 35.51 -27.56
CA THR A 594 -10.23 35.08 -28.74
C THR A 594 -10.28 36.12 -29.87
N TYR A 595 -11.40 36.83 -30.06
CA TYR A 595 -11.46 37.94 -31.02
C TYR A 595 -10.53 39.09 -30.64
N ASP A 596 -10.48 39.48 -29.37
CA ASP A 596 -9.60 40.55 -28.90
C ASP A 596 -8.12 40.19 -29.05
N GLU A 597 -7.75 38.92 -28.81
CA GLU A 597 -6.39 38.41 -29.05
C GLU A 597 -6.00 38.48 -30.53
N ILE A 598 -6.89 38.01 -31.42
CA ILE A 598 -6.69 38.10 -32.88
C ILE A 598 -6.57 39.55 -33.32
N ALA A 599 -7.41 40.42 -32.78
CA ALA A 599 -7.42 41.85 -33.10
C ALA A 599 -6.13 42.55 -32.63
N SER A 600 -5.66 42.23 -31.43
CA SER A 600 -4.41 42.73 -30.86
C SER A 600 -3.21 42.29 -31.69
N LEU A 601 -3.15 41.02 -32.11
CA LEU A 601 -2.11 40.52 -33.00
C LEU A 601 -2.15 41.17 -34.38
N ALA A 602 -3.34 41.35 -34.95
CA ALA A 602 -3.50 42.02 -36.23
C ALA A 602 -3.02 43.49 -36.15
N ARG A 603 -3.38 44.20 -35.07
CA ARG A 603 -2.94 45.58 -34.80
C ARG A 603 -1.42 45.65 -34.65
N ALA A 604 -0.82 44.76 -33.88
CA ALA A 604 0.64 44.67 -33.70
C ALA A 604 1.37 44.37 -35.02
N ALA A 605 0.78 43.55 -35.89
CA ALA A 605 1.29 43.28 -37.23
C ALA A 605 1.02 44.39 -38.26
N GLY A 606 0.41 45.52 -37.86
CA GLY A 606 0.06 46.63 -38.75
C GLY A 606 -1.14 46.35 -39.66
N ARG A 607 -1.82 45.21 -39.51
CA ARG A 607 -3.03 44.83 -40.25
C ARG A 607 -4.26 45.43 -39.58
N LEU A 608 -4.36 46.75 -39.66
CA LEU A 608 -5.38 47.49 -38.92
C LEU A 608 -6.81 47.07 -39.31
N ASP A 609 -7.07 46.72 -40.58
CA ASP A 609 -8.39 46.28 -41.11
C ASP A 609 -8.86 44.95 -40.50
N ASP A 610 -7.97 43.97 -40.44
CA ASP A 610 -8.22 42.72 -39.75
C ASP A 610 -8.50 42.98 -38.26
N ALA A 611 -7.72 43.87 -37.63
CA ALA A 611 -7.90 44.22 -36.22
C ALA A 611 -9.27 44.86 -35.94
N GLN A 612 -9.69 45.81 -36.78
CA GLN A 612 -10.98 46.48 -36.62
C GLN A 612 -12.13 45.49 -36.72
N THR A 613 -12.09 44.63 -37.74
CA THR A 613 -13.13 43.61 -37.96
C THR A 613 -13.29 42.70 -36.74
N ALA A 614 -12.16 42.24 -36.17
CA ALA A 614 -12.18 41.37 -35.00
C ALA A 614 -12.67 42.09 -33.73
N TYR A 615 -12.24 43.33 -33.46
CA TYR A 615 -12.76 44.12 -32.33
C TYR A 615 -14.25 44.43 -32.46
N GLU A 616 -14.74 44.69 -33.68
CA GLU A 616 -16.16 44.96 -33.92
C GLU A 616 -17.03 43.71 -33.68
N GLU A 617 -16.55 42.51 -34.04
CA GLU A 617 -17.23 41.25 -33.70
C GLU A 617 -17.24 41.00 -32.18
N SER A 618 -16.13 41.26 -31.49
CA SER A 618 -16.05 41.18 -30.03
C SER A 618 -17.06 42.14 -29.37
N LEU A 619 -17.09 43.40 -29.79
CA LEU A 619 -18.04 44.40 -29.30
C LEU A 619 -19.49 43.99 -29.58
N ARG A 620 -19.79 43.45 -30.76
CA ARG A 620 -21.15 42.98 -31.11
C ARG A 620 -21.66 41.93 -30.13
N ILE A 621 -20.81 41.00 -29.72
CA ILE A 621 -21.15 39.96 -28.75
C ILE A 621 -21.31 40.57 -27.36
N ARG A 622 -20.39 41.43 -26.91
CA ARG A 622 -20.49 42.11 -25.60
C ARG A 622 -21.75 42.96 -25.48
N LEU A 623 -22.13 43.67 -26.54
CA LEU A 623 -23.39 44.42 -26.59
C LEU A 623 -24.61 43.50 -26.43
N ALA A 624 -24.61 42.34 -27.09
CA ALA A 624 -25.70 41.37 -26.96
C ALA A 624 -25.79 40.81 -25.53
N LEU A 625 -24.66 40.51 -24.89
CA LEU A 625 -24.60 40.04 -23.51
C LEU A 625 -25.04 41.12 -22.51
N ALA A 626 -24.56 42.34 -22.66
CA ALA A 626 -24.94 43.47 -21.82
C ALA A 626 -26.42 43.88 -21.98
N ALA A 627 -27.02 43.60 -23.14
CA ALA A 627 -28.46 43.81 -23.35
C ALA A 627 -29.34 42.79 -22.62
N LYS A 628 -28.83 41.58 -22.30
CA LYS A 628 -29.56 40.58 -21.51
C LYS A 628 -29.71 40.99 -20.05
N ASP A 629 -28.70 41.68 -19.52
CA ASP A 629 -28.74 42.26 -18.18
C ASP A 629 -28.17 43.70 -18.19
N PRO A 630 -29.03 44.71 -18.42
CA PRO A 630 -28.60 46.11 -18.49
C PRO A 630 -28.06 46.69 -17.18
N ASP A 631 -28.32 46.04 -16.05
CA ASP A 631 -27.89 46.50 -14.73
C ASP A 631 -26.59 45.83 -14.25
N ASP A 632 -26.11 44.82 -14.97
CA ASP A 632 -24.80 44.20 -14.74
C ASP A 632 -23.66 45.20 -15.08
N ALA A 633 -23.05 45.74 -14.03
CA ALA A 633 -21.99 46.72 -14.13
C ALA A 633 -20.72 46.18 -14.82
N GLU A 634 -20.38 44.90 -14.63
CA GLU A 634 -19.20 44.27 -15.24
C GLU A 634 -19.40 44.15 -16.75
N ARG A 635 -20.56 43.67 -17.19
CA ARG A 635 -20.88 43.54 -18.63
C ARG A 635 -20.96 44.89 -19.33
N GLN A 636 -21.53 45.91 -18.67
CA GLN A 636 -21.55 47.28 -19.21
C GLN A 636 -20.13 47.83 -19.33
N ARG A 637 -19.28 47.61 -18.32
CA ARG A 637 -17.88 48.03 -18.36
C ARG A 637 -17.07 47.32 -19.44
N ASP A 638 -17.30 46.02 -19.67
CA ASP A 638 -16.66 45.29 -20.77
C ASP A 638 -16.98 45.93 -22.15
N VAL A 639 -18.20 46.42 -22.33
CA VAL A 639 -18.61 47.17 -23.53
C VAL A 639 -17.86 48.51 -23.64
N SER A 640 -17.71 49.26 -22.54
CA SER A 640 -16.98 50.54 -22.56
C SER A 640 -15.50 50.34 -22.93
N VAL A 641 -14.86 49.30 -22.39
CA VAL A 641 -13.47 48.92 -22.73
C VAL A 641 -13.33 48.57 -24.22
N SER A 642 -14.30 47.86 -24.81
CA SER A 642 -14.32 47.60 -26.25
C SER A 642 -14.40 48.88 -27.08
N HIS A 643 -15.28 49.81 -26.69
CA HIS A 643 -15.38 51.11 -27.35
C HIS A 643 -14.08 51.92 -27.26
N ASP A 644 -13.43 51.93 -26.11
CA ASP A 644 -12.12 52.56 -25.91
C ASP A 644 -11.04 51.96 -26.81
N THR A 645 -11.02 50.63 -26.94
CA THR A 645 -10.05 49.92 -27.78
C THR A 645 -10.25 50.23 -29.26
N ILE A 646 -11.51 50.25 -29.72
CA ILE A 646 -11.86 50.67 -31.09
C ILE A 646 -11.51 52.15 -31.31
N GLY A 647 -11.74 53.01 -30.32
CA GLY A 647 -11.37 54.42 -30.38
C GLY A 647 -9.86 54.62 -30.55
N ASP A 648 -9.05 53.87 -29.80
CA ASP A 648 -7.59 53.89 -29.92
C ASP A 648 -7.13 53.45 -31.33
N LEU A 649 -7.73 52.39 -31.87
CA LEU A 649 -7.45 51.91 -33.22
C LEU A 649 -7.83 52.94 -34.30
N LYS A 650 -8.98 53.61 -34.16
CA LYS A 650 -9.41 54.67 -35.08
C LYS A 650 -8.46 55.87 -35.06
N ARG A 651 -7.94 56.27 -33.90
CA ARG A 651 -6.89 57.30 -33.81
C ARG A 651 -5.58 56.88 -34.48
N GLU A 652 -5.22 55.60 -34.44
CA GLU A 652 -4.04 55.10 -35.14
C GLU A 652 -4.18 55.14 -36.66
N ARG A 653 -5.42 54.99 -37.15
CA ARG A 653 -5.82 55.09 -38.56
C ARG A 653 -6.02 56.53 -39.06
N ASP A 654 -5.76 57.53 -38.22
CA ASP A 654 -6.00 58.94 -38.54
C ASP A 654 -7.50 59.26 -38.77
N ASP A 655 -8.39 58.56 -38.05
CA ASP A 655 -9.83 58.85 -37.96
C ASP A 655 -10.21 59.39 -36.56
N PRO A 656 -9.87 60.66 -36.25
CA PRO A 656 -10.18 61.24 -34.95
C PRO A 656 -11.68 61.49 -34.74
N ALA A 657 -12.49 61.53 -35.82
CA ALA A 657 -13.94 61.68 -35.73
C ALA A 657 -14.61 60.38 -35.24
N GLY A 658 -14.27 59.25 -35.87
CA GLY A 658 -14.75 57.95 -35.44
C GLY A 658 -14.21 57.54 -34.08
N ALA A 659 -12.98 57.95 -33.73
CA ALA A 659 -12.46 57.75 -32.39
C ALA A 659 -13.23 58.52 -31.32
N LEU A 660 -13.55 59.80 -31.59
CA LEU A 660 -14.34 60.62 -30.67
C LEU A 660 -15.73 60.03 -30.44
N ALA A 661 -16.36 59.47 -31.47
CA ALA A 661 -17.64 58.77 -31.32
C ALA A 661 -17.51 57.57 -30.38
N ALA A 662 -16.52 56.69 -30.63
CA ALA A 662 -16.31 55.51 -29.80
C ALA A 662 -16.00 55.85 -28.34
N TYR A 663 -15.12 56.83 -28.07
CA TYR A 663 -14.84 57.24 -26.68
C TYR A 663 -16.03 57.88 -25.98
N ARG A 664 -16.94 58.52 -26.71
CA ARG A 664 -18.18 59.03 -26.12
C ARG A 664 -19.15 57.92 -25.75
N ASP A 665 -19.25 56.89 -26.59
CA ASP A 665 -20.06 55.71 -26.27
C ASP A 665 -19.53 55.02 -25.00
N SER A 666 -18.21 54.89 -24.87
CA SER A 666 -17.54 54.40 -23.66
C SER A 666 -17.84 55.29 -22.44
N LEU A 667 -17.63 56.60 -22.57
CA LEU A 667 -17.81 57.55 -21.48
C LEU A 667 -19.25 57.61 -20.97
N ASP A 668 -20.26 57.54 -21.85
CA ASP A 668 -21.67 57.48 -21.45
C ASP A 668 -21.97 56.29 -20.53
N ILE A 669 -21.40 55.11 -20.85
CA ILE A 669 -21.56 53.91 -20.02
C ILE A 669 -20.91 54.14 -18.65
N VAL A 670 -19.65 54.58 -18.63
CA VAL A 670 -18.91 54.78 -17.38
C VAL A 670 -19.56 55.87 -16.52
N GLU A 671 -20.07 56.96 -17.10
CA GLU A 671 -20.84 58.00 -16.40
C GLU A 671 -22.10 57.45 -15.74
N ARG A 672 -22.85 56.59 -16.44
CA ARG A 672 -24.02 55.93 -15.86
C ARG A 672 -23.64 55.00 -14.70
N LEU A 673 -22.56 54.24 -14.83
CA LEU A 673 -22.08 53.32 -13.78
C LEU A 673 -21.57 54.10 -12.55
N ALA A 674 -20.69 55.08 -12.74
CA ALA A 674 -20.14 55.91 -11.67
C ALA A 674 -21.21 56.75 -10.96
N SER A 675 -22.29 57.13 -11.66
CA SER A 675 -23.42 57.83 -11.02
C SER A 675 -24.24 56.92 -10.10
N ARG A 676 -24.26 55.61 -10.37
CA ARG A 676 -24.93 54.61 -9.51
C ARG A 676 -24.08 54.25 -8.29
N ASP A 677 -22.76 54.25 -8.46
CA ASP A 677 -21.80 53.94 -7.41
C ASP A 677 -20.68 55.00 -7.34
N PRO A 678 -20.94 56.16 -6.72
CA PRO A 678 -19.98 57.28 -6.72
C PRO A 678 -18.69 56.99 -5.95
N ASP A 679 -18.74 56.10 -4.96
CA ASP A 679 -17.61 55.76 -4.10
C ASP A 679 -16.67 54.73 -4.74
N ASN A 680 -17.07 54.14 -5.88
CA ASN A 680 -16.25 53.19 -6.62
C ASN A 680 -15.07 53.88 -7.31
N THR A 681 -13.90 53.76 -6.70
CA THR A 681 -12.66 54.37 -7.19
C THR A 681 -12.22 53.87 -8.57
N GLU A 682 -12.58 52.62 -8.95
CA GLU A 682 -12.27 52.09 -10.28
C GLU A 682 -13.10 52.80 -11.36
N LEU A 683 -14.40 52.99 -11.13
CA LEU A 683 -15.27 53.74 -12.04
C LEU A 683 -14.90 55.22 -12.11
N GLN A 684 -14.48 55.83 -10.99
CA GLN A 684 -13.97 57.21 -11.00
C GLN A 684 -12.67 57.33 -11.82
N ARG A 685 -11.81 56.30 -11.76
CA ARG A 685 -10.60 56.25 -12.58
C ARG A 685 -10.94 56.11 -14.06
N ASP A 686 -11.88 55.23 -14.41
CA ASP A 686 -12.35 55.05 -15.78
C ASP A 686 -12.94 56.34 -16.37
N LEU A 687 -13.67 57.14 -15.56
CA LEU A 687 -14.15 58.47 -15.98
C LEU A 687 -13.01 59.42 -16.35
N SER A 688 -11.94 59.42 -15.54
CA SER A 688 -10.76 60.25 -15.78
C SER A 688 -10.05 59.85 -17.09
N VAL A 689 -9.87 58.55 -17.28
CA VAL A 689 -9.25 57.99 -18.50
C VAL A 689 -10.13 58.26 -19.72
N GLY A 690 -11.44 58.06 -19.62
CA GLY A 690 -12.41 58.33 -20.70
C GLY A 690 -12.40 59.80 -21.11
N ASN A 691 -12.43 60.73 -20.15
CA ASN A 691 -12.31 62.16 -20.42
C ASN A 691 -10.97 62.52 -21.08
N THR A 692 -9.87 61.87 -20.67
CA THR A 692 -8.56 62.03 -21.32
C THR A 692 -8.58 61.53 -22.77
N LYS A 693 -9.18 60.38 -23.05
CA LYS A 693 -9.33 59.82 -24.40
C LYS A 693 -10.18 60.72 -25.32
N VAL A 694 -11.33 61.20 -24.83
CA VAL A 694 -12.17 62.20 -25.53
C VAL A 694 -11.36 63.48 -25.83
N GLY A 695 -10.62 63.99 -24.83
CA GLY A 695 -9.73 65.13 -25.01
C GLY A 695 -8.66 64.91 -26.07
N ASN A 696 -8.04 63.71 -26.11
CA ASN A 696 -7.04 63.35 -27.13
C ASN A 696 -7.65 63.33 -28.53
N ALA A 697 -8.85 62.79 -28.72
CA ALA A 697 -9.53 62.79 -30.01
C ALA A 697 -9.91 64.20 -30.46
N LEU A 698 -10.42 65.05 -29.56
CA LEU A 698 -10.73 66.46 -29.85
C LEU A 698 -9.48 67.26 -30.21
N LYS A 699 -8.36 66.96 -29.54
CA LYS A 699 -7.05 67.55 -29.82
C LYS A 699 -6.56 67.16 -31.22
N ASP A 700 -6.74 65.91 -31.62
CA ASP A 700 -6.39 65.44 -32.98
C ASP A 700 -7.31 66.04 -34.07
N GLN A 701 -8.46 66.61 -33.70
CA GLN A 701 -9.32 67.44 -34.58
C GLN A 701 -9.02 68.95 -34.50
N ASP A 702 -7.92 69.35 -33.85
CA ASP A 702 -7.57 70.74 -33.56
C ASP A 702 -8.65 71.52 -32.77
N ASN A 703 -9.58 70.84 -32.09
CA ASN A 703 -10.60 71.45 -31.24
C ASN A 703 -10.08 71.67 -29.81
N TRP A 704 -9.11 72.59 -29.70
CA TRP A 704 -8.41 72.91 -28.45
C TRP A 704 -9.31 73.33 -27.29
N PRO A 705 -10.37 74.16 -27.48
CA PRO A 705 -11.26 74.54 -26.37
C PRO A 705 -12.01 73.35 -25.79
N ALA A 706 -12.55 72.46 -26.64
CA ALA A 706 -13.27 71.27 -26.18
C ALA A 706 -12.31 70.27 -25.55
N ALA A 707 -11.12 70.07 -26.14
CA ALA A 707 -10.08 69.21 -25.57
C ALA A 707 -9.66 69.66 -24.17
N LEU A 708 -9.44 70.97 -23.97
CA LEU A 708 -9.12 71.54 -22.66
C LEU A 708 -10.23 71.31 -21.64
N SER A 709 -11.50 71.38 -22.05
CA SER A 709 -12.65 71.12 -21.18
C SER A 709 -12.66 69.66 -20.69
N SER A 710 -12.43 68.70 -21.59
CA SER A 710 -12.34 67.28 -21.23
C SER A 710 -11.11 66.98 -20.35
N TYR A 711 -9.95 67.54 -20.68
CA TYR A 711 -8.74 67.34 -19.86
C TYR A 711 -8.87 67.94 -18.45
N ARG A 712 -9.60 69.04 -18.27
CA ARG A 712 -9.86 69.59 -16.94
C ARG A 712 -10.77 68.71 -16.10
N GLN A 713 -11.73 68.03 -16.72
CA GLN A 713 -12.57 67.05 -16.02
C GLN A 713 -11.75 65.84 -15.57
N ALA A 714 -10.93 65.30 -16.48
CA ALA A 714 -9.98 64.23 -16.15
C ALA A 714 -9.03 64.63 -15.01
N LEU A 715 -8.42 65.82 -15.08
CA LEU A 715 -7.54 66.34 -14.04
C LEU A 715 -8.24 66.43 -12.68
N SER A 716 -9.48 66.92 -12.65
CA SER A 716 -10.24 67.02 -11.40
C SER A 716 -10.49 65.64 -10.76
N GLN A 717 -10.78 64.62 -11.58
CA GLN A 717 -11.05 63.26 -11.11
C GLN A 717 -9.75 62.57 -10.66
N ALA A 718 -8.70 62.65 -11.47
CA ALA A 718 -7.39 62.09 -11.14
C ALA A 718 -6.81 62.72 -9.86
N GLN A 719 -6.95 64.03 -9.66
CA GLN A 719 -6.51 64.71 -8.45
C GLN A 719 -7.27 64.19 -7.21
N ALA A 720 -8.59 64.03 -7.29
CA ALA A 720 -9.39 63.53 -6.17
C ALA A 720 -8.96 62.11 -5.75
N LEU A 721 -8.70 61.23 -6.71
CA LEU A 721 -8.19 59.87 -6.45
C LEU A 721 -6.79 59.92 -5.83
N ALA A 722 -5.86 60.65 -6.44
CA ALA A 722 -4.48 60.78 -5.97
C ALA A 722 -4.38 61.41 -4.56
N ASP A 723 -5.29 62.33 -4.22
CA ASP A 723 -5.38 62.91 -2.87
C ASP A 723 -5.96 61.94 -1.84
N SER A 724 -6.84 61.02 -2.27
CA SER A 724 -7.44 60.01 -1.39
C SER A 724 -6.46 58.90 -0.99
N ASP A 725 -5.54 58.54 -1.88
CA ASP A 725 -4.42 57.63 -1.60
C ASP A 725 -3.13 58.13 -2.29
N PRO A 726 -2.30 58.90 -1.56
CA PRO A 726 -1.05 59.45 -2.08
C PRO A 726 0.05 58.42 -2.40
N ASP A 727 -0.09 57.19 -1.94
CA ASP A 727 0.88 56.11 -2.16
C ASP A 727 0.47 55.20 -3.33
N ASN A 728 -0.76 55.32 -3.82
CA ASN A 728 -1.21 54.64 -5.03
C ASN A 728 -0.48 55.19 -6.27
N THR A 729 0.51 54.44 -6.75
CA THR A 729 1.37 54.85 -7.88
C THR A 729 0.61 55.02 -9.19
N ASP A 730 -0.46 54.26 -9.41
CA ASP A 730 -1.26 54.34 -10.63
C ASP A 730 -2.07 55.64 -10.66
N TRP A 731 -2.69 56.01 -9.55
CA TRP A 731 -3.44 57.27 -9.45
C TRP A 731 -2.54 58.49 -9.52
N GLN A 732 -1.35 58.41 -8.93
CA GLN A 732 -0.32 59.44 -9.07
C GLN A 732 0.08 59.62 -10.55
N ARG A 733 0.30 58.51 -11.28
CA ARG A 733 0.61 58.56 -12.71
C ARG A 733 -0.54 59.14 -13.54
N ASP A 734 -1.79 58.77 -13.26
CA ASP A 734 -2.94 59.32 -13.99
C ASP A 734 -3.11 60.83 -13.76
N LEU A 735 -2.80 61.31 -12.55
CA LEU A 735 -2.72 62.72 -12.23
C LEU A 735 -1.63 63.42 -13.05
N SER A 736 -0.43 62.84 -13.10
CA SER A 736 0.69 63.43 -13.86
C SER A 736 0.36 63.55 -15.35
N VAL A 737 -0.23 62.50 -15.94
CA VAL A 737 -0.71 62.51 -17.34
C VAL A 737 -1.76 63.60 -17.54
N SER A 738 -2.73 63.73 -16.63
CA SER A 738 -3.79 64.73 -16.75
C SER A 738 -3.26 66.16 -16.66
N LEU A 739 -2.29 66.41 -15.78
CA LEU A 739 -1.57 67.69 -15.67
C LEU A 739 -0.88 68.03 -16.99
N GLU A 740 -0.16 67.08 -17.59
CA GLU A 740 0.53 67.27 -18.87
C GLU A 740 -0.44 67.59 -20.02
N LYS A 741 -1.60 66.92 -20.08
CA LYS A 741 -2.61 67.20 -21.12
C LYS A 741 -3.13 68.63 -21.05
N VAL A 742 -3.46 69.11 -19.84
CA VAL A 742 -3.89 70.50 -19.64
C VAL A 742 -2.74 71.47 -19.96
N ALA A 743 -1.52 71.17 -19.49
CA ALA A 743 -0.34 71.99 -19.72
C ALA A 743 -0.02 72.16 -21.21
N GLY A 744 -0.11 71.08 -21.99
CA GLY A 744 0.15 71.10 -23.43
C GLY A 744 -0.81 72.03 -24.18
N VAL A 745 -2.11 72.00 -23.85
CA VAL A 745 -3.08 72.89 -24.48
C VAL A 745 -2.83 74.36 -24.07
N LEU A 746 -2.50 74.63 -22.81
CA LEU A 746 -2.14 75.98 -22.34
C LEU A 746 -0.88 76.51 -23.05
N ALA A 747 0.13 75.65 -23.26
CA ALA A 747 1.34 76.01 -23.97
C ALA A 747 1.06 76.43 -25.43
N ILE A 748 0.14 75.72 -26.11
CA ILE A 748 -0.33 76.04 -27.47
C ILE A 748 -1.10 77.36 -27.49
N GLN A 749 -1.95 77.60 -26.49
CA GLN A 749 -2.69 78.86 -26.32
C GLN A 749 -1.81 80.05 -25.91
N GLY A 750 -0.52 79.81 -25.61
CA GLY A 750 0.45 80.84 -25.26
C GLY A 750 0.55 81.16 -23.76
N ASP A 751 -0.24 80.50 -22.90
CA ASP A 751 -0.16 80.61 -21.44
C ASP A 751 0.99 79.75 -20.89
N ARG A 752 2.22 80.15 -21.24
CA ARG A 752 3.46 79.39 -20.98
C ARG A 752 3.83 79.30 -19.51
N GLU A 753 3.43 80.28 -18.71
CA GLU A 753 3.74 80.32 -17.28
C GLU A 753 2.93 79.24 -16.55
N ARG A 754 1.61 79.19 -16.78
CA ARG A 754 0.77 78.15 -16.20
C ARG A 754 1.10 76.76 -16.74
N ALA A 755 1.39 76.66 -18.04
CA ALA A 755 1.84 75.40 -18.63
C ALA A 755 3.11 74.88 -17.94
N LEU A 756 4.12 75.73 -17.76
CA LEU A 756 5.37 75.34 -17.09
C LEU A 756 5.13 74.89 -15.65
N LYS A 757 4.24 75.58 -14.92
CA LYS A 757 3.88 75.18 -13.56
C LYS A 757 3.30 73.76 -13.53
N LEU A 758 2.31 73.47 -14.38
CA LEU A 758 1.67 72.14 -14.42
C LEU A 758 2.66 71.04 -14.85
N TYR A 759 3.57 71.32 -15.78
CA TYR A 759 4.63 70.37 -16.13
C TYR A 759 5.62 70.13 -14.98
N LEU A 760 5.92 71.13 -14.15
CA LEU A 760 6.74 70.95 -12.95
C LEU A 760 6.01 70.16 -11.85
N ASP A 761 4.70 70.36 -11.73
CA ASP A 761 3.84 69.57 -10.84
C ASP A 761 3.84 68.09 -11.31
N SER A 762 3.68 67.83 -12.62
CA SER A 762 3.82 66.48 -13.19
C SER A 762 5.21 65.89 -12.93
N PHE A 763 6.28 66.66 -13.19
CA PHE A 763 7.67 66.23 -12.99
C PHE A 763 7.93 65.71 -11.59
N THR A 764 7.39 66.39 -10.57
CA THR A 764 7.54 65.98 -9.17
C THR A 764 7.00 64.56 -8.94
N ILE A 765 5.89 64.22 -9.60
CA ILE A 765 5.26 62.91 -9.51
C ILE A 765 6.08 61.88 -10.29
N VAL A 766 6.35 62.12 -11.58
CA VAL A 766 7.02 61.13 -12.44
C VAL A 766 8.49 60.90 -12.05
N ASP A 767 9.19 61.89 -11.49
CA ASP A 767 10.54 61.70 -10.92
C ASP A 767 10.51 60.84 -9.66
N ARG A 768 9.51 61.01 -8.78
CA ARG A 768 9.30 60.12 -7.61
C ARG A 768 9.06 58.68 -8.07
N LEU A 769 8.14 58.47 -9.01
CA LEU A 769 7.80 57.14 -9.53
C LEU A 769 9.03 56.48 -10.20
N ALA A 770 9.70 57.18 -11.11
CA ALA A 770 10.90 56.65 -11.79
C ALA A 770 12.06 56.31 -10.84
N ARG A 771 12.16 56.98 -9.68
CA ARG A 771 13.14 56.62 -8.62
C ARG A 771 12.70 55.42 -7.77
N LEU A 772 11.39 55.23 -7.61
CA LEU A 772 10.83 54.12 -6.85
C LEU A 772 11.10 52.78 -7.54
N ASP A 773 10.92 52.73 -8.86
CA ASP A 773 11.30 51.58 -9.69
C ASP A 773 12.07 52.04 -10.94
N PRO A 774 13.41 52.05 -10.89
CA PRO A 774 14.23 52.40 -12.03
C PRO A 774 14.13 51.42 -13.21
N ALA A 775 13.65 50.19 -12.99
CA ALA A 775 13.47 49.19 -14.05
C ALA A 775 12.13 49.37 -14.78
N ASN A 776 11.22 50.19 -14.25
CA ASN A 776 9.92 50.46 -14.89
C ASN A 776 10.10 51.40 -16.09
N SER A 777 10.15 50.80 -17.28
CA SER A 777 10.32 51.52 -18.55
C SER A 777 9.22 52.55 -18.83
N ASP A 778 8.00 52.33 -18.36
CA ASP A 778 6.90 53.27 -18.58
C ASP A 778 7.08 54.55 -17.74
N TRP A 779 7.48 54.40 -16.47
CA TRP A 779 7.75 55.55 -15.60
C TRP A 779 8.98 56.34 -16.08
N GLN A 780 10.01 55.65 -16.55
CA GLN A 780 11.16 56.29 -17.20
C GLN A 780 10.73 57.06 -18.45
N ARG A 781 9.87 56.46 -19.27
CA ARG A 781 9.36 57.10 -20.49
C ARG A 781 8.54 58.35 -20.18
N ASP A 782 7.64 58.30 -19.21
CA ASP A 782 6.81 59.45 -18.81
C ASP A 782 7.66 60.60 -18.25
N LEU A 783 8.66 60.29 -17.42
CA LEU A 783 9.65 61.26 -16.96
C LEU A 783 10.36 61.94 -18.13
N SER A 784 10.80 61.17 -19.12
CA SER A 784 11.47 61.72 -20.31
C SER A 784 10.54 62.62 -21.13
N ILE A 785 9.24 62.33 -21.22
CA ILE A 785 8.27 63.16 -21.95
C ILE A 785 8.08 64.49 -21.23
N THR A 786 7.90 64.46 -19.91
CA THR A 786 7.78 65.68 -19.09
C THR A 786 9.04 66.56 -19.19
N LEU A 787 10.23 65.95 -19.15
CA LEU A 787 11.49 66.68 -19.31
C LEU A 787 11.62 67.37 -20.67
N SER A 788 11.24 66.70 -21.77
CA SER A 788 11.15 67.31 -23.12
C SER A 788 10.27 68.56 -23.11
N GLU A 789 9.06 68.48 -22.54
CA GLU A 789 8.10 69.59 -22.53
C GLU A 789 8.59 70.77 -21.68
N ILE A 790 9.18 70.51 -20.51
CA ILE A 790 9.83 71.52 -19.67
C ILE A 790 10.99 72.19 -20.43
N GLY A 791 11.81 71.41 -21.11
CA GLY A 791 12.92 71.90 -21.93
C GLY A 791 12.44 72.85 -23.02
N MET A 792 11.36 72.49 -23.74
CA MET A 792 10.76 73.33 -24.78
C MET A 792 10.24 74.66 -24.22
N LEU A 793 9.57 74.65 -23.07
CA LEU A 793 9.07 75.88 -22.45
C LEU A 793 10.20 76.77 -21.93
N LYS A 794 11.23 76.19 -21.30
CA LYS A 794 12.43 76.92 -20.85
C LYS A 794 13.20 77.55 -22.01
N ALA A 795 13.34 76.85 -23.14
CA ALA A 795 13.95 77.39 -24.35
C ALA A 795 13.19 78.62 -24.86
N LYS A 796 11.84 78.55 -24.89
CA LYS A 796 10.98 79.69 -25.26
C LYS A 796 11.05 80.85 -24.27
N GLN A 797 11.36 80.59 -23.00
CA GLN A 797 11.61 81.61 -21.96
C GLN A 797 13.05 82.14 -21.96
N ARG A 798 13.91 81.70 -22.88
CA ARG A 798 15.34 82.02 -22.97
C ARG A 798 16.20 81.49 -21.80
N ASP A 799 15.68 80.54 -21.01
CA ASP A 799 16.47 79.75 -20.06
C ASP A 799 17.19 78.61 -20.81
N ILE A 800 18.23 78.96 -21.57
CA ILE A 800 18.97 78.00 -22.41
C ILE A 800 19.70 76.95 -21.57
N LYS A 801 20.19 77.33 -20.39
CA LYS A 801 20.89 76.39 -19.49
C LYS A 801 19.93 75.34 -18.94
N GLY A 802 18.76 75.78 -18.46
CA GLY A 802 17.72 74.87 -17.98
C GLY A 802 17.13 74.01 -19.09
N ALA A 803 16.91 74.58 -20.28
CA ALA A 803 16.44 73.83 -21.44
C ALA A 803 17.42 72.73 -21.86
N ARG A 804 18.72 73.04 -21.90
CA ARG A 804 19.78 72.07 -22.18
C ARG A 804 19.76 70.90 -21.21
N LYS A 805 19.74 71.18 -19.91
CA LYS A 805 19.73 70.12 -18.90
C LYS A 805 18.51 69.20 -19.06
N ALA A 806 17.32 69.77 -19.24
CA ALA A 806 16.10 68.97 -19.40
C ALA A 806 16.12 68.11 -20.68
N PHE A 807 16.62 68.64 -21.81
CA PHE A 807 16.76 67.87 -23.04
C PHE A 807 17.83 66.78 -22.96
N GLU A 808 18.96 67.02 -22.28
CA GLU A 808 19.99 66.01 -22.02
C GLU A 808 19.42 64.86 -21.18
N ASP A 809 18.75 65.17 -20.06
CA ASP A 809 18.15 64.16 -19.19
C ASP A 809 17.07 63.35 -19.92
N SER A 810 16.22 63.99 -20.73
CA SER A 810 15.25 63.28 -21.58
C SER A 810 15.92 62.39 -22.62
N LEU A 811 17.00 62.85 -23.26
CA LEU A 811 17.68 62.11 -24.32
C LEU A 811 18.36 60.85 -23.75
N ASP A 812 19.03 60.98 -22.60
CA ASP A 812 19.70 59.86 -21.93
C ASP A 812 18.71 58.74 -21.60
N ILE A 813 17.55 59.07 -21.01
CA ILE A 813 16.51 58.08 -20.68
C ILE A 813 16.00 57.38 -21.94
N ARG A 814 15.62 58.13 -22.99
CA ARG A 814 15.07 57.54 -24.21
C ARG A 814 16.09 56.74 -24.99
N GLN A 815 17.37 57.08 -24.88
CA GLN A 815 18.46 56.31 -25.46
C GLN A 815 18.61 54.96 -24.75
N GLN A 816 18.54 54.93 -23.41
CA GLN A 816 18.56 53.69 -22.64
C GLN A 816 17.36 52.79 -22.97
N LEU A 817 16.15 53.35 -23.02
CA LEU A 817 14.94 52.62 -23.41
C LEU A 817 15.09 52.01 -24.82
N ALA A 818 15.44 52.81 -25.81
CA ALA A 818 15.62 52.36 -27.18
C ALA A 818 16.77 51.33 -27.36
N GLN A 819 17.77 51.32 -26.47
CA GLN A 819 18.82 50.29 -26.44
C GLN A 819 18.35 49.00 -25.78
N SER A 820 17.47 49.07 -24.78
CA SER A 820 16.94 47.91 -24.08
C SER A 820 16.01 47.06 -24.96
N ASP A 821 15.28 47.69 -25.88
CA ASP A 821 14.47 47.01 -26.90
C ASP A 821 14.62 47.73 -28.26
N PRO A 822 15.57 47.29 -29.10
CA PRO A 822 15.76 47.82 -30.44
C PRO A 822 14.55 47.61 -31.36
N ASP A 823 13.70 46.63 -31.08
CA ASP A 823 12.54 46.27 -31.89
C ASP A 823 11.27 47.04 -31.50
N ASN A 824 11.29 47.75 -30.37
CA ASN A 824 10.24 48.68 -29.98
C ASN A 824 10.24 49.95 -30.85
N ALA A 825 9.37 49.98 -31.87
CA ALA A 825 9.23 51.11 -32.78
C ALA A 825 8.85 52.43 -32.06
N THR A 826 8.10 52.34 -30.96
CA THR A 826 7.67 53.51 -30.17
C THR A 826 8.87 54.15 -29.47
N TRP A 827 9.72 53.34 -28.83
CA TRP A 827 10.91 53.86 -28.15
C TRP A 827 11.95 54.42 -29.12
N GLN A 828 12.11 53.80 -30.29
CA GLN A 828 12.96 54.34 -31.36
C GLN A 828 12.45 55.71 -31.84
N ARG A 829 11.13 55.87 -32.03
CA ARG A 829 10.53 57.16 -32.37
C ARG A 829 10.73 58.19 -31.25
N ASP A 830 10.52 57.81 -30.00
CA ASP A 830 10.66 58.72 -28.87
C ASP A 830 12.10 59.24 -28.74
N LEU A 831 13.08 58.38 -28.99
CA LEU A 831 14.48 58.78 -29.11
C LEU A 831 14.68 59.83 -30.21
N VAL A 832 14.13 59.61 -31.41
CA VAL A 832 14.18 60.60 -32.51
C VAL A 832 13.59 61.95 -32.07
N VAL A 833 12.46 61.95 -31.36
CA VAL A 833 11.84 63.17 -30.84
C VAL A 833 12.77 63.88 -29.84
N ALA A 834 13.39 63.16 -28.90
CA ALA A 834 14.34 63.77 -27.96
C ALA A 834 15.60 64.32 -28.67
N MET A 835 16.05 63.68 -29.75
CA MET A 835 17.15 64.19 -30.57
C MET A 835 16.76 65.51 -31.26
N ILE A 836 15.54 65.61 -31.78
CA ILE A 836 15.00 66.85 -32.37
C ILE A 836 14.94 67.97 -31.32
N ASP A 837 14.50 67.64 -30.11
CA ASP A 837 14.41 68.58 -28.99
C ASP A 837 15.79 69.06 -28.55
N TYR A 838 16.72 68.14 -28.32
CA TYR A 838 18.11 68.45 -27.95
C TYR A 838 18.85 69.25 -29.02
N ALA A 839 18.58 69.01 -30.32
CA ALA A 839 19.17 69.79 -31.41
C ALA A 839 18.85 71.30 -31.33
N GLN A 840 17.84 71.73 -30.57
CA GLN A 840 17.56 73.16 -30.37
C GLN A 840 18.65 73.88 -29.57
N VAL A 841 19.40 73.14 -28.75
CA VAL A 841 20.42 73.65 -27.84
C VAL A 841 21.79 72.99 -28.05
N ALA A 842 21.88 71.94 -28.85
CA ALA A 842 23.11 71.22 -29.13
C ALA A 842 24.21 72.12 -29.70
N SER A 843 25.48 71.84 -29.37
CA SER A 843 26.63 72.56 -29.92
C SER A 843 26.86 72.26 -31.42
N ASN A 844 26.40 71.09 -31.89
CA ASN A 844 26.40 70.70 -33.30
C ASN A 844 25.01 70.13 -33.69
N PRO A 845 24.02 71.00 -33.93
CA PRO A 845 22.64 70.58 -34.17
C PRO A 845 22.49 69.80 -35.48
N LYS A 846 23.33 70.07 -36.48
CA LYS A 846 23.29 69.38 -37.78
C LYS A 846 23.64 67.90 -37.66
N ALA A 847 24.62 67.54 -36.83
CA ALA A 847 24.98 66.14 -36.60
C ALA A 847 23.83 65.37 -35.93
N VAL A 848 23.23 65.95 -34.88
CA VAL A 848 22.11 65.33 -34.15
C VAL A 848 20.89 65.14 -35.06
N LEU A 849 20.52 66.14 -35.85
CA LEU A 849 19.39 66.05 -36.79
C LEU A 849 19.63 65.05 -37.93
N SER A 850 20.89 64.86 -38.35
CA SER A 850 21.25 63.87 -39.38
C SER A 850 21.03 62.46 -38.85
N GLU A 851 21.51 62.17 -37.64
CA GLU A 851 21.30 60.86 -37.00
C GLU A 851 19.80 60.60 -36.74
N ALA A 852 19.06 61.63 -36.32
CA ALA A 852 17.61 61.52 -36.14
C ALA A 852 16.89 61.17 -37.46
N LEU A 853 17.31 61.75 -38.58
CA LEU A 853 16.78 61.43 -39.91
C LEU A 853 17.11 59.99 -40.32
N ASP A 854 18.35 59.55 -40.13
CA ASP A 854 18.78 58.19 -40.47
C ASP A 854 17.97 57.13 -39.71
N ARG A 855 17.76 57.34 -38.40
CA ARG A 855 16.90 56.47 -37.57
C ARG A 855 15.45 56.46 -38.05
N THR A 856 14.91 57.63 -38.40
CA THR A 856 13.53 57.73 -38.90
C THR A 856 13.35 57.01 -40.24
N LEU A 857 14.32 57.11 -41.15
CA LEU A 857 14.32 56.40 -42.42
C LEU A 857 14.43 54.89 -42.24
N GLU A 858 15.20 54.42 -41.25
CA GLU A 858 15.29 53.00 -40.94
C GLU A 858 13.97 52.43 -40.41
N LEU A 859 13.28 53.18 -39.54
CA LEU A 859 11.93 52.82 -39.11
C LEU A 859 10.95 52.74 -40.29
N ASP A 860 11.05 53.64 -41.26
CA ASP A 860 10.19 53.61 -42.45
C ASP A 860 10.51 52.41 -43.36
N ARG A 861 11.80 52.14 -43.62
CA ARG A 861 12.25 51.00 -44.45
C ARG A 861 11.85 49.65 -43.86
N SER A 862 11.91 49.52 -42.55
CA SER A 862 11.50 48.31 -41.82
C SER A 862 9.98 48.18 -41.67
N GLY A 863 9.19 49.13 -42.18
CA GLY A 863 7.73 49.14 -42.04
C GLY A 863 7.24 49.44 -40.62
N ARG A 864 8.14 49.86 -39.73
CA ARG A 864 7.87 50.11 -38.31
C ARG A 864 7.46 51.57 -38.03
N LEU A 865 7.56 52.47 -39.00
CA LEU A 865 7.08 53.85 -38.90
C LEU A 865 5.59 53.94 -39.29
N ALA A 866 4.72 54.15 -38.30
CA ALA A 866 3.29 54.29 -38.54
C ALA A 866 2.95 55.45 -39.52
N PRO A 867 1.90 55.33 -40.36
CA PRO A 867 1.55 56.33 -41.37
C PRO A 867 1.50 57.77 -40.84
N ARG A 868 0.86 57.98 -39.67
CA ARG A 868 0.75 59.28 -39.02
C ARG A 868 2.08 59.94 -38.64
N TYR A 869 3.19 59.19 -38.59
CA TYR A 869 4.52 59.73 -38.24
C TYR A 869 5.43 59.93 -39.46
N LYS A 870 4.99 59.57 -40.67
CA LYS A 870 5.81 59.74 -41.89
C LYS A 870 6.15 61.20 -42.20
N PHE A 871 5.38 62.16 -41.69
CA PHE A 871 5.70 63.58 -41.82
C PHE A 871 7.06 63.95 -41.20
N MET A 872 7.54 63.18 -40.22
CA MET A 872 8.80 63.43 -39.52
C MET A 872 10.01 63.41 -40.46
N ILE A 873 9.99 62.55 -41.49
CA ILE A 873 11.06 62.47 -42.49
C ILE A 873 11.23 63.82 -43.20
N LYS A 874 10.11 64.34 -43.74
CA LYS A 874 10.11 65.64 -44.43
C LYS A 874 10.48 66.77 -43.47
N PHE A 875 9.94 66.75 -42.25
CA PHE A 875 10.26 67.74 -41.22
C PHE A 875 11.76 67.80 -40.91
N LEU A 876 12.41 66.65 -40.73
CA LEU A 876 13.84 66.55 -40.44
C LEU A 876 14.69 67.01 -41.64
N GLN A 877 14.33 66.63 -42.86
CA GLN A 877 14.99 67.11 -44.09
C GLN A 877 14.92 68.64 -44.21
N ASP A 878 13.73 69.22 -44.03
CA ASP A 878 13.52 70.68 -44.06
C ASP A 878 14.31 71.39 -42.96
N ARG A 879 14.44 70.78 -41.77
CA ARG A 879 15.20 71.35 -40.66
C ARG A 879 16.70 71.30 -40.90
N LEU A 880 17.23 70.21 -41.47
CA LEU A 880 18.65 70.06 -41.82
C LEU A 880 19.10 71.09 -42.87
N THR A 881 18.26 71.41 -43.86
CA THR A 881 18.59 72.42 -44.88
C THR A 881 18.66 73.85 -44.31
N ARG A 882 17.91 74.13 -43.24
CA ARG A 882 17.84 75.45 -42.58
C ARG A 882 18.86 75.63 -41.45
N THR A 883 19.44 74.53 -40.95
CA THR A 883 20.42 74.55 -39.87
C THR A 883 21.81 74.82 -40.42
N LYS A 884 22.39 75.97 -40.06
CA LYS A 884 23.73 76.38 -40.50
C LYS A 884 24.84 75.68 -39.71
#